data_AF-A0A7X8U273-F1
#
_entry.id   AF-A0A7X8U273-F1
#
_cell.length_a   1.000
_cell.length_b   1.000
_cell.length_c   1.000
_cell.angle_alpha   90.00
_cell.angle_beta   90.00
_cell.angle_gamma   90.00
#
_symmetry.space_group_name_H-M   'P 1'
#
loop_
_entity.id
_entity.type
_entity.pdbx_description
1 polymer ?
#
loop_
_entity_poly.entity_id
_entity_poly.type
_entity_poly.pdbx_seq_one_letter_code
_entity_poly.pdbx_strand_id
1 'polypeptide(L)'
;MKQLELDSRTQRDIIDEIKEKAAGYTPEWRMDEENPDIGTALALVYANMFAKTVKSFNKAPLKNKIAFFNHLGAELLPTIPSTGYVAFSLVNDEVPGIEVPLGTIVSADTDDEIGVVEFETTDDLYVTPAQVDVIFQSDDNIDFIEKIYSISETDEGLPERDREMEFFNFSGTNLQEHTLIFSHDQLLNLKKSAWIELCFYYRETRLVPEEILRQLVLDDNARIEYYSEQGYAAFADKSVRDGNILLYKNEKQPSFAPMEIGGRESYVIKCTVHNISMFKDMEVERFLMRAKGMGISCDTITSNGVECNQAQFFPFGERFNLYNEVYFGSEEVLCKKSAMITISFNLNYVSIPLEYNAADDPMEWKWITDRSSFRPNREYDLTIEEVIWEYFNGSGWARLFNDSSFADLFSTENGAIGQYKTISFICPEDISPILINAAESYYIRARVLKINNLYKIMGNYISPVLTNTGLSYDYGDTWLLPEHITSSNNLETVDMTSQDMLNLGGFKPFASTGLNKAAVYLGFDVAPQGAPIKLLVTMRDSTERESSTLTWEYYDGSKWGFLNMVDETEGFLHSGLIILMDNRAFAKSRQFGEEKYWIRIVDENNFYSGENIAFPSIQSLHMNATGIVNVDQRATESFTMEIYQENMNFKLLYNHITEISVYINESDDLSEEQLRQLKADRAVRCVYNEAGLLQEAWVRWERADDFLNSLPMDRHYVSNRTEGYILFGNGKYGRIPSASQEPNIIVEYKTGGGRRTNLPAEAVQKMDRSIGFINHVSNPAKLSGGYDVESLTEAIERNSSMLRTQGKAVTARDFEELVKYATRNVQMVKCFAGYDASGNKKSGAVTLVVLRSDYQISRTQFAPVRDEIYRYLEDKISGNLIALKKLSVIEPKFVEMRVRAEIRVRDMNQVFSVKKSVQERLDQFMNVVNGNFDGSGWKIGRLPNKIQIRNAIIDINGIEYVKNIFITAFTSDATGWKETDMEIIKSNRYVLPLSGEHEILISVG
;
A
#
# COMPACT_ATOMS: atom_id res chain seq x y z
N MET A 1 17.90 37.21 30.63
CA MET A 1 18.25 38.58 30.20
C MET A 1 19.13 39.20 31.28
N LYS A 2 20.35 39.69 30.98
CA LYS A 2 21.16 40.38 32.00
C LYS A 2 20.44 41.68 32.36
N GLN A 3 19.91 41.74 33.59
CA GLN A 3 19.22 42.92 34.07
C GLN A 3 20.23 44.07 34.14
N LEU A 4 19.90 45.22 33.54
CA LEU A 4 20.74 46.41 33.66
C LEU A 4 20.75 46.82 35.13
N GLU A 5 21.89 46.66 35.79
CA GLU A 5 22.09 47.13 37.16
C GLU A 5 22.45 48.61 37.10
N LEU A 6 21.62 49.46 37.71
CA LEU A 6 21.89 50.88 37.85
C LEU A 6 22.92 51.14 38.96
N ASP A 7 22.96 50.25 39.96
CA ASP A 7 23.91 50.26 41.06
C ASP A 7 24.41 48.82 41.29
N SER A 8 25.70 48.58 41.05
CA SER A 8 26.32 47.25 41.13
C SER A 8 26.86 46.90 42.52
N ARG A 9 26.69 47.78 43.52
CA ARG A 9 27.24 47.55 44.86
C ARG A 9 26.58 46.36 45.54
N THR A 10 27.40 45.41 45.95
CA THR A 10 27.00 44.27 46.78
C THR A 10 26.98 44.66 48.26
N GLN A 11 26.42 43.79 49.11
CA GLN A 11 26.50 43.97 50.55
C GLN A 11 27.95 44.11 51.04
N ARG A 12 28.89 43.38 50.44
CA ARG A 12 30.31 43.45 50.79
C ARG A 12 30.89 44.82 50.45
N ASP A 13 30.60 45.32 49.25
CA ASP A 13 31.08 46.65 48.81
C ASP A 13 30.56 47.75 49.75
N ILE A 14 29.32 47.63 50.23
CA ILE A 14 28.74 48.57 51.20
C ILE A 14 29.44 48.46 52.57
N ILE A 15 29.77 47.25 53.03
CA ILE A 15 30.52 47.03 54.28
C ILE A 15 31.93 47.63 54.17
N ASP A 16 32.62 47.39 53.05
CA ASP A 16 33.96 47.92 52.81
C ASP A 16 33.94 49.45 52.69
N GLU A 17 32.92 50.04 52.06
CA GLU A 17 32.71 51.49 52.00
C GLU A 17 32.46 52.10 53.40
N ILE A 18 31.67 51.43 54.25
CA ILE A 18 31.45 51.85 55.64
C ILE A 18 32.76 51.79 56.43
N LYS A 19 33.56 50.72 56.26
CA LYS A 19 34.84 50.53 56.94
C LYS A 19 35.86 51.59 56.53
N GLU A 20 35.93 51.91 55.25
CA GLU A 20 36.78 53.00 54.72
C GLU A 20 36.35 54.35 55.32
N LYS A 21 35.05 54.66 55.33
CA LYS A 21 34.54 55.91 55.90
C LYS A 21 34.72 55.99 57.41
N ALA A 22 34.52 54.89 58.13
CA ALA A 22 34.72 54.83 59.58
C ALA A 22 36.17 55.22 59.95
N ALA A 23 37.17 54.78 59.18
CA ALA A 23 38.57 55.13 59.41
C ALA A 23 38.85 56.64 59.29
N GLY A 24 38.07 57.38 58.50
CA GLY A 24 38.20 58.83 58.32
C GLY A 24 37.36 59.67 59.28
N TYR A 25 36.10 59.29 59.51
CA TYR A 25 35.13 60.08 60.28
C TYR A 25 35.11 59.73 61.78
N THR A 26 35.45 58.50 62.15
CA THR A 26 35.42 58.00 63.53
C THR A 26 36.65 57.11 63.81
N PRO A 27 37.88 57.68 63.83
CA PRO A 27 39.12 56.88 63.96
C PRO A 27 39.21 56.06 65.26
N GLU A 28 38.46 56.44 66.28
CA GLU A 28 38.34 55.73 67.57
C GLU A 28 37.52 54.44 67.48
N TRP A 29 36.63 54.32 66.48
CA TRP A 29 35.80 53.14 66.29
C TRP A 29 36.52 52.11 65.41
N ARG A 30 36.78 50.93 65.96
CA ARG A 30 37.38 49.81 65.24
C ARG A 30 36.30 48.83 64.82
N MET A 31 35.85 48.94 63.58
CA MET A 31 34.87 48.03 63.01
C MET A 31 35.46 46.61 62.87
N ASP A 32 35.03 45.68 63.72
CA ASP A 32 35.47 44.28 63.77
C ASP A 32 34.30 43.35 63.39
N GLU A 33 34.44 42.64 62.26
CA GLU A 33 33.42 41.73 61.74
C GLU A 33 33.36 40.39 62.51
N GLU A 34 34.46 39.96 63.13
CA GLU A 34 34.55 38.69 63.87
C GLU A 34 34.01 38.84 65.29
N ASN A 35 34.22 40.00 65.93
CA ASN A 35 33.70 40.34 67.24
C ASN A 35 32.94 41.68 67.21
N PRO A 36 31.73 41.72 66.62
CA PRO A 36 31.02 42.96 66.37
C PRO A 36 30.56 43.64 67.66
N ASP A 37 31.03 44.87 67.88
CA ASP A 37 30.43 45.79 68.84
C ASP A 37 29.05 46.29 68.34
N ILE A 38 28.34 47.05 69.19
CA ILE A 38 27.00 47.57 68.83
C ILE A 38 27.05 48.41 67.56
N GLY A 39 28.10 49.21 67.38
CA GLY A 39 28.30 50.03 66.18
C GLY A 39 28.47 49.17 64.93
N THR A 40 29.27 48.10 65.02
CA THR A 40 29.54 47.17 63.91
C THR A 40 28.30 46.35 63.56
N ALA A 41 27.56 45.88 64.57
CA ALA A 41 26.29 45.20 64.35
C ALA A 41 25.29 46.09 63.60
N LEU A 42 25.15 47.37 63.99
CA LEU A 42 24.28 48.33 63.30
C LEU A 42 24.75 48.59 61.86
N ALA A 43 26.05 48.71 61.63
CA ALA A 43 26.62 48.90 60.29
C ALA A 43 26.36 47.71 59.36
N LEU A 44 26.52 46.47 59.88
CA LEU A 44 26.22 45.25 59.11
C LEU A 44 24.73 45.12 58.80
N VAL A 45 23.85 45.47 59.76
CA VAL A 45 22.39 45.51 59.53
C VAL A 45 22.03 46.56 58.48
N TYR A 46 22.60 47.77 58.58
CA TYR A 46 22.42 48.81 57.58
C TYR A 46 22.89 48.35 56.20
N ALA A 47 24.08 47.74 56.09
CA ALA A 47 24.59 47.24 54.82
C ALA A 47 23.67 46.20 54.19
N ASN A 48 23.10 45.29 54.99
CA ASN A 48 22.10 44.33 54.52
C ASN A 48 20.80 45.01 54.06
N MET A 49 20.26 45.94 54.85
CA MET A 49 19.06 46.70 54.48
C MET A 49 19.27 47.51 53.20
N PHE A 50 20.41 48.20 53.09
CA PHE A 50 20.76 49.00 51.93
C PHE A 50 20.97 48.13 50.69
N ALA A 51 21.64 46.98 50.82
CA ALA A 51 21.77 46.01 49.73
C ALA A 51 20.40 45.52 49.21
N LYS A 52 19.40 45.33 50.08
CA LYS A 52 18.02 45.02 49.66
C LYS A 52 17.36 46.19 48.92
N THR A 53 17.62 47.42 49.33
CA THR A 53 17.17 48.63 48.62
C THR A 53 17.81 48.73 47.24
N VAL A 54 19.12 48.52 47.12
CA VAL A 54 19.85 48.46 45.83
C VAL A 54 19.25 47.39 44.92
N LYS A 55 19.03 46.18 45.44
CA LYS A 55 18.36 45.09 44.70
C LYS A 55 16.97 45.48 44.19
N SER A 56 16.22 46.26 44.96
CA SER A 56 14.90 46.75 44.55
C SER A 56 14.98 47.88 43.53
N PHE A 57 15.95 48.81 43.70
CA PHE A 57 16.21 49.90 42.77
C PHE A 57 16.63 49.39 41.39
N ASN A 58 17.45 48.33 41.33
CA ASN A 58 17.83 47.68 40.08
C ASN A 58 16.64 47.01 39.33
N LYS A 59 15.44 46.92 39.93
CA LYS A 59 14.20 46.53 39.22
C LYS A 59 13.54 47.67 38.46
N ALA A 60 13.93 48.94 38.70
CA ALA A 60 13.32 50.10 38.06
C ALA A 60 13.40 50.09 36.52
N PRO A 61 14.54 49.75 35.87
CA PRO A 61 14.60 49.65 34.40
C PRO A 61 13.60 48.66 33.81
N LEU A 62 13.43 47.50 34.46
CA LEU A 62 12.47 46.49 34.01
C LEU A 62 11.03 47.01 34.17
N LYS A 63 10.71 47.63 35.32
CA LYS A 63 9.38 48.22 35.55
C LYS A 63 9.05 49.31 34.53
N ASN A 64 10.01 50.18 34.22
CA ASN A 64 9.83 51.22 33.19
C ASN A 64 9.66 50.61 31.80
N LYS A 65 10.40 49.55 31.46
CA LYS A 65 10.25 48.83 30.19
C LYS A 65 8.87 48.20 30.04
N ILE A 66 8.35 47.56 31.10
CA ILE A 66 6.98 47.01 31.12
C ILE A 66 5.96 48.14 30.96
N ALA A 67 6.12 49.24 31.71
CA ALA A 67 5.21 50.38 31.61
C ALA A 67 5.18 50.96 30.19
N PHE A 68 6.32 51.08 29.52
CA PHE A 68 6.40 51.53 28.13
C PHE A 68 5.58 50.63 27.19
N PHE A 69 5.75 49.30 27.28
CA PHE A 69 4.98 48.37 26.45
C PHE A 69 3.49 48.37 26.76
N ASN A 70 3.11 48.47 28.04
CA ASN A 70 1.70 48.60 28.41
C ASN A 70 1.06 49.87 27.84
N HIS A 71 1.79 50.99 27.77
CA HIS A 71 1.31 52.22 27.12
C HIS A 71 1.16 52.08 25.61
N LEU A 72 1.86 51.13 24.99
CA LEU A 72 1.72 50.78 23.57
C LEU A 72 0.62 49.74 23.32
N GLY A 73 -0.15 49.34 24.35
CA GLY A 73 -1.17 48.32 24.22
C GLY A 73 -0.61 46.90 24.09
N ALA A 74 0.62 46.65 24.54
CA ALA A 74 1.20 45.32 24.50
C ALA A 74 0.47 44.38 25.47
N GLU A 75 -0.13 43.32 24.92
CA GLU A 75 -0.75 42.24 25.70
C GLU A 75 0.08 40.96 25.61
N LEU A 76 0.01 40.12 26.65
CA LEU A 76 0.53 38.76 26.58
C LEU A 76 -0.39 37.92 25.70
N LEU A 77 0.18 37.12 24.80
CA LEU A 77 -0.62 36.16 24.05
C LEU A 77 -1.22 35.11 25.04
N PRO A 78 -2.52 34.73 24.88
CA PRO A 78 -3.20 33.78 25.75
C PRO A 78 -2.73 32.34 25.50
N THR A 79 -3.14 31.40 26.35
CA THR A 79 -2.94 29.97 26.09
C THR A 79 -3.56 29.56 24.76
N ILE A 80 -2.96 28.54 24.13
CA ILE A 80 -3.49 27.90 22.92
C ILE A 80 -3.89 26.47 23.28
N PRO A 81 -5.10 26.01 22.90
CA PRO A 81 -5.51 24.63 23.10
C PRO A 81 -4.75 23.69 22.17
N SER A 82 -4.44 22.49 22.66
CA SER A 82 -3.96 21.43 21.77
C SER A 82 -5.10 20.91 20.90
N THR A 83 -4.70 20.37 19.76
CA THR A 83 -5.57 19.73 18.78
C THR A 83 -5.03 18.34 18.43
N GLY A 84 -5.90 17.49 17.89
CA GLY A 84 -5.51 16.23 17.30
C GLY A 84 -6.73 15.47 16.83
N TYR A 85 -6.64 14.15 16.77
CA TYR A 85 -7.71 13.29 16.29
C TYR A 85 -8.09 12.23 17.31
N VAL A 86 -9.37 11.86 17.33
CA VAL A 86 -9.87 10.66 18.02
C VAL A 86 -10.61 9.78 17.05
N ALA A 87 -10.51 8.48 17.24
CA ALA A 87 -11.27 7.45 16.53
C ALA A 87 -12.29 6.82 17.49
N PHE A 88 -13.49 6.56 16.97
CA PHE A 88 -14.57 5.91 17.70
C PHE A 88 -14.79 4.50 17.18
N SER A 89 -15.02 3.55 18.10
CA SER A 89 -15.35 2.17 17.76
C SER A 89 -16.76 1.81 18.20
N LEU A 90 -17.45 1.05 17.34
CA LEU A 90 -18.74 0.45 17.67
C LEU A 90 -18.57 -0.78 18.54
N VAL A 91 -19.63 -1.16 19.25
CA VAL A 91 -19.68 -2.38 20.06
C VAL A 91 -19.45 -3.64 19.22
N ASN A 92 -19.99 -3.68 18.00
CA ASN A 92 -19.78 -4.72 16.99
C ASN A 92 -20.26 -4.24 15.61
N ASP A 93 -19.98 -5.03 14.57
CA ASP A 93 -20.29 -4.71 13.18
C ASP A 93 -21.77 -4.93 12.79
N GLU A 94 -22.58 -5.50 13.69
CA GLU A 94 -24.03 -5.71 13.48
C GLU A 94 -24.84 -4.44 13.79
N VAL A 95 -24.27 -3.49 14.53
CA VAL A 95 -24.94 -2.24 14.86
C VAL A 95 -24.98 -1.33 13.62
N PRO A 96 -26.14 -0.71 13.28
CA PRO A 96 -26.13 0.39 12.32
C PRO A 96 -25.21 1.51 12.79
N GLY A 97 -24.57 2.20 11.85
CA GLY A 97 -23.68 3.32 12.20
C GLY A 97 -24.40 4.42 13.00
N ILE A 98 -23.63 5.18 13.77
CA ILE A 98 -24.16 6.18 14.71
C ILE A 98 -23.57 7.56 14.48
N GLU A 99 -24.41 8.58 14.61
CA GLU A 99 -24.00 9.98 14.51
C GLU A 99 -23.34 10.46 15.80
N VAL A 100 -22.16 11.05 15.65
CA VAL A 100 -21.44 11.79 16.68
C VAL A 100 -21.45 13.27 16.27
N PRO A 101 -22.22 14.12 16.97
CA PRO A 101 -22.30 15.53 16.61
C PRO A 101 -21.01 16.27 16.95
N LEU A 102 -20.75 17.36 16.24
CA LEU A 102 -19.78 18.37 16.63
C LEU A 102 -20.08 18.82 18.06
N GLY A 103 -19.05 19.06 18.86
CA GLY A 103 -19.25 19.43 20.25
C GLY A 103 -19.33 18.28 21.23
N THR A 104 -19.13 17.03 20.78
CA THR A 104 -19.08 15.86 21.66
C THR A 104 -17.84 15.94 22.56
N ILE A 105 -18.01 15.70 23.85
CA ILE A 105 -16.94 15.79 24.85
C ILE A 105 -16.30 14.42 25.09
N VAL A 106 -14.98 14.37 24.95
CA VAL A 106 -14.11 13.24 25.26
C VAL A 106 -13.03 13.68 26.25
N SER A 107 -12.51 12.76 27.06
CA SER A 107 -11.58 13.11 28.13
C SER A 107 -10.46 12.10 28.35
N ALA A 108 -9.39 12.59 28.94
CA ALA A 108 -8.22 11.85 29.39
C ALA A 108 -7.97 12.11 30.87
N ASP A 109 -7.62 11.07 31.62
CA ASP A 109 -7.11 11.22 32.98
C ASP A 109 -5.65 11.67 32.91
N THR A 110 -5.25 12.60 33.78
CA THR A 110 -3.85 13.03 33.88
C THR A 110 -3.41 13.06 35.34
N ASP A 111 -2.09 12.88 35.56
CA ASP A 111 -1.48 12.96 36.90
C ASP A 111 -1.33 14.41 37.42
N ASP A 112 -1.85 15.40 36.68
CA ASP A 112 -1.77 16.83 37.03
C ASP A 112 -2.81 17.24 38.09
N GLU A 113 -2.64 18.41 38.73
CA GLU A 113 -3.54 18.94 39.77
C GLU A 113 -5.02 19.05 39.35
N ILE A 114 -5.30 19.08 38.05
CA ILE A 114 -6.66 19.19 37.46
C ILE A 114 -7.30 17.80 37.31
N GLY A 115 -6.52 16.72 37.23
CA GLY A 115 -6.95 15.32 37.21
C GLY A 115 -7.60 14.82 35.91
N VAL A 116 -8.29 15.69 35.16
CA VAL A 116 -8.96 15.36 33.90
C VAL A 116 -8.78 16.49 32.89
N VAL A 117 -8.49 16.14 31.65
CA VAL A 117 -8.43 17.08 30.51
C VAL A 117 -9.53 16.72 29.52
N GLU A 118 -10.36 17.71 29.18
CA GLU A 118 -11.48 17.55 28.26
C GLU A 118 -11.16 18.09 26.86
N PHE A 119 -11.75 17.46 25.88
CA PHE A 119 -11.65 17.81 24.47
C PHE A 119 -13.03 17.74 23.83
N GLU A 120 -13.21 18.57 22.81
CA GLU A 120 -14.44 18.70 22.07
C GLU A 120 -14.20 18.32 20.61
N THR A 121 -15.10 17.52 20.02
CA THR A 121 -15.05 17.24 18.58
C THR A 121 -15.29 18.50 17.76
N THR A 122 -14.44 18.74 16.76
CA THR A 122 -14.51 19.95 15.91
C THR A 122 -15.53 19.84 14.79
N ASP A 123 -15.94 18.62 14.46
CA ASP A 123 -16.76 18.31 13.30
C ASP A 123 -17.70 17.14 13.58
N ASP A 124 -18.83 17.10 12.87
CA ASP A 124 -19.75 15.96 12.84
C ASP A 124 -19.06 14.71 12.25
N LEU A 125 -19.43 13.53 12.72
CA LEU A 125 -18.93 12.24 12.26
C LEU A 125 -20.05 11.20 12.25
N TYR A 126 -20.12 10.40 11.20
CA TYR A 126 -20.89 9.16 11.19
C TYR A 126 -19.95 7.97 11.43
N VAL A 127 -20.10 7.30 12.58
CA VAL A 127 -19.30 6.13 12.96
C VAL A 127 -19.89 4.90 12.26
N THR A 128 -19.21 4.41 11.23
CA THR A 128 -19.64 3.28 10.42
C THR A 128 -19.02 1.95 10.92
N PRO A 129 -19.72 0.81 10.82
CA PRO A 129 -19.12 -0.51 11.03
C PRO A 129 -18.11 -0.90 9.94
N ALA A 130 -18.06 -0.18 8.82
CA ALA A 130 -17.12 -0.48 7.74
C ALA A 130 -15.66 -0.27 8.17
N GLN A 131 -14.84 -1.30 8.01
CA GLN A 131 -13.39 -1.29 8.20
C GLN A 131 -12.68 -1.69 6.90
N VAL A 132 -11.48 -1.16 6.68
CA VAL A 132 -10.61 -1.61 5.58
C VAL A 132 -10.11 -3.00 5.94
N ASP A 133 -10.52 -3.99 5.16
CA ASP A 133 -10.20 -5.40 5.40
C ASP A 133 -8.95 -5.82 4.60
N VAL A 134 -8.87 -5.43 3.32
CA VAL A 134 -7.73 -5.74 2.44
C VAL A 134 -7.33 -4.54 1.59
N ILE A 135 -6.05 -4.44 1.26
CA ILE A 135 -5.55 -3.45 0.30
C ILE A 135 -4.73 -4.16 -0.78
N PHE A 136 -5.13 -3.95 -2.03
CA PHE A 136 -4.38 -4.34 -3.22
C PHE A 136 -3.87 -3.11 -3.95
N GLN A 137 -2.80 -3.25 -4.72
CA GLN A 137 -2.39 -2.27 -5.70
C GLN A 137 -2.12 -2.95 -7.03
N SER A 138 -2.45 -2.28 -8.14
CA SER A 138 -2.23 -2.80 -9.49
C SER A 138 -1.73 -1.74 -10.46
N ASP A 139 -0.90 -2.13 -11.42
CA ASP A 139 -0.56 -1.33 -12.60
C ASP A 139 -0.54 -2.21 -13.85
N ASP A 140 -1.50 -1.96 -14.74
CA ASP A 140 -1.67 -2.65 -16.02
C ASP A 140 -0.51 -2.42 -17.00
N ASN A 141 0.29 -1.35 -16.85
CA ASN A 141 1.39 -1.04 -17.77
C ASN A 141 2.60 -1.94 -17.55
N ILE A 142 2.81 -2.38 -16.31
CA ILE A 142 3.88 -3.30 -15.90
C ILE A 142 3.35 -4.69 -15.54
N ASP A 143 2.05 -4.92 -15.75
CA ASP A 143 1.35 -6.17 -15.50
C ASP A 143 1.54 -6.70 -14.08
N PHE A 144 1.22 -5.84 -13.10
CA PHE A 144 1.56 -6.08 -11.70
C PHE A 144 0.34 -5.94 -10.80
N ILE A 145 0.16 -6.91 -9.90
CA ILE A 145 -0.83 -6.88 -8.83
C ILE A 145 -0.15 -7.34 -7.55
N GLU A 146 -0.36 -6.63 -6.45
CA GLU A 146 0.17 -6.97 -5.14
C GLU A 146 -0.87 -6.73 -4.05
N LYS A 147 -0.86 -7.60 -3.04
CA LYS A 147 -1.59 -7.42 -1.78
C LYS A 147 -0.65 -6.81 -0.75
N ILE A 148 -0.93 -5.59 -0.29
CA ILE A 148 -0.06 -4.87 0.66
C ILE A 148 -0.60 -4.85 2.09
N TYR A 149 -1.87 -5.18 2.29
CA TYR A 149 -2.49 -5.24 3.61
C TYR A 149 -3.66 -6.24 3.66
N SER A 150 -3.80 -6.91 4.80
CA SER A 150 -4.94 -7.76 5.16
C SER A 150 -5.13 -7.76 6.68
N ILE A 151 -6.33 -7.44 7.15
CA ILE A 151 -6.66 -7.40 8.59
C ILE A 151 -6.55 -8.78 9.28
N SER A 152 -6.72 -9.86 8.52
CA SER A 152 -6.55 -11.23 9.00
C SER A 152 -5.09 -11.63 9.19
N GLU A 153 -4.17 -11.04 8.43
CA GLU A 153 -2.73 -11.34 8.48
C GLU A 153 -2.00 -10.46 9.52
N THR A 154 -2.67 -9.46 10.09
CA THR A 154 -2.13 -8.59 11.15
C THR A 154 -2.05 -9.24 12.53
N ASP A 155 -2.76 -10.35 12.77
CA ASP A 155 -2.68 -11.09 14.04
C ASP A 155 -1.43 -11.98 14.16
N GLU A 156 -0.70 -12.24 13.07
CA GLU A 156 0.55 -13.02 13.10
C GLU A 156 1.79 -12.15 13.35
N GLY A 157 2.00 -11.79 14.62
CA GLY A 157 3.32 -11.67 15.24
C GLY A 157 4.25 -10.49 14.91
N LEU A 158 3.87 -9.57 14.03
CA LEU A 158 4.61 -8.30 13.81
C LEU A 158 3.90 -7.15 14.54
N PRO A 159 4.58 -6.35 15.37
CA PRO A 159 3.98 -5.16 15.97
C PRO A 159 3.46 -4.21 14.89
N GLU A 160 2.22 -3.71 15.01
CA GLU A 160 1.58 -2.78 14.05
C GLU A 160 2.47 -1.59 13.65
N ARG A 161 3.40 -1.17 14.52
CA ARG A 161 4.30 -0.03 14.29
C ARG A 161 5.31 -0.24 13.14
N ASP A 162 5.55 -1.47 12.71
CA ASP A 162 6.60 -1.78 11.73
C ASP A 162 6.08 -2.17 10.33
N ARG A 163 4.76 -2.32 10.12
CA ARG A 163 4.21 -2.61 8.77
C ARG A 163 3.95 -1.32 8.00
N GLU A 164 4.88 -1.00 7.12
CA GLU A 164 4.80 0.14 6.21
C GLU A 164 3.98 -0.21 4.98
N MET A 165 3.02 0.64 4.62
CA MET A 165 2.26 0.51 3.38
C MET A 165 2.74 1.60 2.40
N GLU A 166 3.55 1.22 1.42
CA GLU A 166 3.95 2.14 0.35
C GLU A 166 2.95 2.05 -0.80
N PHE A 167 2.15 3.10 -0.98
CA PHE A 167 1.15 3.16 -2.05
C PHE A 167 1.84 3.47 -3.38
N PHE A 168 1.41 2.77 -4.44
CA PHE A 168 1.94 2.88 -5.81
C PHE A 168 3.39 2.40 -5.97
N ASN A 169 3.99 1.77 -4.96
CA ASN A 169 5.30 1.13 -5.09
C ASN A 169 5.16 -0.34 -5.51
N PHE A 170 5.30 -0.62 -6.80
CA PHE A 170 5.18 -1.97 -7.37
C PHE A 170 6.50 -2.75 -7.32
N SER A 171 7.10 -2.86 -6.13
CA SER A 171 8.41 -3.50 -5.93
C SER A 171 8.37 -4.83 -5.18
N GLY A 172 7.23 -5.20 -4.61
CA GLY A 172 7.09 -6.45 -3.87
C GLY A 172 6.74 -7.65 -4.75
N THR A 173 5.90 -8.56 -4.25
CA THR A 173 5.62 -9.82 -4.94
C THR A 173 4.47 -9.66 -5.92
N ASN A 174 4.76 -9.80 -7.22
CA ASN A 174 3.72 -9.82 -8.24
C ASN A 174 2.87 -11.10 -8.11
N LEU A 175 1.59 -10.93 -7.80
CA LEU A 175 0.58 -11.98 -7.73
C LEU A 175 -0.16 -12.18 -9.05
N GLN A 176 0.11 -11.36 -10.05
CA GLN A 176 -0.50 -11.48 -11.37
C GLN A 176 -0.04 -12.76 -12.08
N GLU A 177 -1.01 -13.46 -12.68
CA GLU A 177 -0.76 -14.56 -13.60
C GLU A 177 -1.72 -14.50 -14.79
N HIS A 178 -1.26 -15.00 -15.93
CA HIS A 178 -2.06 -15.12 -17.15
C HIS A 178 -1.92 -16.53 -17.72
N THR A 179 -2.88 -17.39 -17.39
CA THR A 179 -2.84 -18.81 -17.77
C THR A 179 -4.12 -19.23 -18.49
N LEU A 180 -3.97 -20.00 -19.57
CA LEU A 180 -5.03 -20.75 -20.25
C LEU A 180 -4.69 -22.24 -20.22
N ILE A 181 -5.52 -23.05 -19.58
CA ILE A 181 -5.41 -24.52 -19.55
C ILE A 181 -6.58 -25.09 -20.33
N PHE A 182 -6.34 -26.10 -21.15
CA PHE A 182 -7.39 -26.81 -21.85
C PHE A 182 -7.08 -28.29 -21.97
N SER A 183 -8.13 -29.10 -22.09
CA SER A 183 -8.03 -30.55 -21.97
C SER A 183 -8.85 -31.30 -23.03
N HIS A 184 -8.41 -32.51 -23.37
CA HIS A 184 -9.17 -33.46 -24.16
C HIS A 184 -8.64 -34.89 -23.93
N ASP A 185 -9.50 -35.78 -23.44
CA ASP A 185 -9.11 -37.13 -22.98
C ASP A 185 -8.47 -37.99 -24.08
N GLN A 186 -9.12 -38.08 -25.23
CA GLN A 186 -8.65 -38.96 -26.29
C GLN A 186 -7.57 -38.29 -27.14
N LEU A 187 -7.76 -37.04 -27.56
CA LEU A 187 -6.85 -36.36 -28.48
C LEU A 187 -5.46 -36.15 -27.87
N LEU A 188 -5.39 -35.75 -26.60
CA LEU A 188 -4.13 -35.44 -25.91
C LEU A 188 -3.49 -36.64 -25.18
N ASN A 189 -4.09 -37.84 -25.23
CA ASN A 189 -3.41 -39.07 -24.82
C ASN A 189 -2.26 -39.40 -25.81
N LEU A 190 -1.07 -38.86 -25.56
CA LEU A 190 0.08 -38.90 -26.47
C LEU A 190 1.31 -39.45 -25.73
N LYS A 191 1.75 -40.65 -26.09
CA LYS A 191 2.94 -41.30 -25.54
C LYS A 191 4.14 -41.12 -26.45
N LYS A 192 3.95 -41.27 -27.76
CA LYS A 192 5.00 -41.19 -28.78
C LYS A 192 5.06 -39.82 -29.44
N SER A 193 5.65 -39.73 -30.63
CA SER A 193 5.78 -38.49 -31.36
C SER A 193 4.51 -38.13 -32.11
N ALA A 194 4.05 -36.89 -31.95
CA ALA A 194 2.80 -36.41 -32.51
C ALA A 194 2.83 -34.90 -32.77
N TRP A 195 2.10 -34.48 -33.79
CA TRP A 195 1.76 -33.09 -34.05
C TRP A 195 0.38 -32.80 -33.49
N ILE A 196 0.23 -31.64 -32.86
CA ILE A 196 -1.03 -31.09 -32.38
C ILE A 196 -1.22 -29.75 -33.08
N GLU A 197 -2.39 -29.54 -33.66
CA GLU A 197 -2.75 -28.27 -34.27
C GLU A 197 -3.87 -27.61 -33.48
N LEU A 198 -3.70 -26.33 -33.19
CA LEU A 198 -4.66 -25.49 -32.46
C LEU A 198 -5.14 -24.37 -33.37
N CYS A 199 -6.46 -24.16 -33.39
CA CYS A 199 -7.12 -23.19 -34.24
C CYS A 199 -8.06 -22.31 -33.40
N PHE A 200 -7.84 -21.00 -33.40
CA PHE A 200 -8.60 -20.03 -32.60
C PHE A 200 -9.39 -19.09 -33.51
N TYR A 201 -10.66 -18.88 -33.19
CA TYR A 201 -11.56 -17.98 -33.91
C TYR A 201 -11.97 -16.81 -33.02
N TYR A 202 -11.80 -15.59 -33.53
CA TYR A 202 -12.26 -14.34 -32.91
C TYR A 202 -13.76 -14.10 -33.15
N ARG A 203 -14.27 -14.49 -34.32
CA ARG A 203 -15.71 -14.55 -34.65
C ARG A 203 -16.00 -15.80 -35.47
N GLU A 204 -17.21 -16.36 -35.44
CA GLU A 204 -17.64 -17.62 -36.13
C GLU A 204 -16.76 -18.15 -37.29
N THR A 205 -16.35 -17.31 -38.25
CA THR A 205 -15.51 -17.69 -39.39
C THR A 205 -14.16 -16.97 -39.52
N ARG A 206 -13.81 -16.06 -38.60
CA ARG A 206 -12.57 -15.28 -38.62
C ARG A 206 -11.57 -15.83 -37.61
N LEU A 207 -10.43 -16.28 -38.11
CA LEU A 207 -9.30 -16.70 -37.28
C LEU A 207 -8.76 -15.51 -36.47
N VAL A 208 -8.21 -15.82 -35.30
CA VAL A 208 -7.33 -14.90 -34.57
C VAL A 208 -6.15 -14.53 -35.50
N PRO A 209 -5.77 -13.24 -35.60
CA PRO A 209 -4.66 -12.81 -36.44
C PRO A 209 -3.39 -13.62 -36.23
N GLU A 210 -2.74 -14.00 -37.33
CA GLU A 210 -1.54 -14.83 -37.30
C GLU A 210 -0.39 -14.16 -36.51
N GLU A 211 -0.34 -12.82 -36.51
CA GLU A 211 0.63 -12.06 -35.72
C GLU A 211 0.53 -12.36 -34.22
N ILE A 212 -0.69 -12.47 -33.68
CA ILE A 212 -0.93 -12.77 -32.26
C ILE A 212 -0.50 -14.21 -31.95
N LEU A 213 -0.88 -15.16 -32.82
CA LEU A 213 -0.49 -16.57 -32.66
C LEU A 213 1.03 -16.74 -32.71
N ARG A 214 1.71 -15.98 -33.58
CA ARG A 214 3.17 -15.96 -33.66
C ARG A 214 3.80 -15.45 -32.37
N GLN A 215 3.20 -14.46 -31.70
CA GLN A 215 3.66 -14.04 -30.37
C GLN A 215 3.44 -15.13 -29.32
N LEU A 216 2.34 -15.89 -29.39
CA LEU A 216 2.01 -16.93 -28.41
C LEU A 216 2.97 -18.13 -28.44
N VAL A 217 3.64 -18.38 -29.58
CA VAL A 217 4.67 -19.42 -29.70
C VAL A 217 6.09 -18.92 -29.42
N LEU A 218 6.31 -17.63 -29.16
CA LEU A 218 7.63 -17.11 -28.79
C LEU A 218 7.84 -17.22 -27.28
N ASP A 219 8.92 -17.90 -26.85
CA ASP A 219 9.24 -18.11 -25.43
C ASP A 219 9.39 -16.80 -24.63
N ASP A 220 9.77 -15.70 -25.30
CA ASP A 220 9.89 -14.37 -24.67
C ASP A 220 8.53 -13.81 -24.21
N ASN A 221 7.42 -14.25 -24.82
CA ASN A 221 6.08 -13.71 -24.52
C ASN A 221 5.17 -14.73 -23.84
N ALA A 222 5.29 -16.01 -24.21
CA ALA A 222 4.43 -17.07 -23.71
C ALA A 222 5.08 -18.45 -23.78
N ARG A 223 4.67 -19.30 -22.84
CA ARG A 223 5.11 -20.69 -22.72
C ARG A 223 3.93 -21.62 -22.93
N ILE A 224 4.07 -22.59 -23.83
CA ILE A 224 3.07 -23.62 -24.09
C ILE A 224 3.67 -24.97 -23.69
N GLU A 225 3.01 -25.64 -22.76
CA GLU A 225 3.49 -26.86 -22.12
C GLU A 225 2.37 -27.87 -21.99
N TYR A 226 2.72 -29.14 -21.84
CA TYR A 226 1.78 -30.19 -21.50
C TYR A 226 2.14 -30.84 -20.18
N TYR A 227 1.15 -31.43 -19.52
CA TYR A 227 1.39 -32.10 -18.24
C TYR A 227 1.92 -33.53 -18.44
N SER A 228 2.94 -33.88 -17.67
CA SER A 228 3.54 -35.21 -17.58
C SER A 228 3.69 -35.64 -16.12
N GLU A 229 4.03 -36.91 -15.87
CA GLU A 229 4.27 -37.41 -14.49
C GLU A 229 5.38 -36.66 -13.75
N GLN A 230 6.28 -36.00 -14.49
CA GLN A 230 7.39 -35.21 -13.94
C GLN A 230 7.05 -33.71 -13.81
N GLY A 231 5.81 -33.31 -14.11
CA GLY A 231 5.34 -31.93 -14.17
C GLY A 231 5.16 -31.42 -15.60
N TYR A 232 5.05 -30.10 -15.76
CA TYR A 232 4.86 -29.47 -17.07
C TYR A 232 6.14 -29.57 -17.93
N ALA A 233 5.97 -30.05 -19.16
CA ALA A 233 7.04 -30.23 -20.14
C ALA A 233 6.80 -29.38 -21.39
N ALA A 234 7.85 -28.76 -21.91
CA ALA A 234 7.80 -28.00 -23.15
C ALA A 234 7.70 -28.92 -24.37
N PHE A 235 7.10 -28.42 -25.46
CA PHE A 235 7.09 -29.09 -26.77
C PHE A 235 8.46 -29.05 -27.43
N ALA A 236 8.76 -30.04 -28.28
CA ALA A 236 10.03 -30.13 -29.00
C ALA A 236 10.15 -29.07 -30.10
N ASP A 237 9.02 -28.73 -30.71
CA ASP A 237 8.91 -27.65 -31.68
C ASP A 237 7.54 -26.98 -31.56
N LYS A 238 7.49 -25.69 -31.85
CA LYS A 238 6.27 -24.87 -31.87
C LYS A 238 6.35 -23.86 -32.99
N SER A 239 5.34 -23.82 -33.85
CA SER A 239 5.33 -22.92 -35.01
C SER A 239 3.91 -22.48 -35.35
N VAL A 240 3.79 -21.48 -36.23
CA VAL A 240 2.50 -21.02 -36.75
C VAL A 240 2.51 -21.20 -38.26
N ARG A 241 1.46 -21.83 -38.78
CA ARG A 241 1.28 -22.07 -40.22
C ARG A 241 -0.21 -22.04 -40.57
N ASP A 242 -0.54 -21.37 -41.67
CA ASP A 242 -1.91 -21.28 -42.19
C ASP A 242 -2.93 -20.79 -41.14
N GLY A 243 -2.51 -19.89 -40.25
CA GLY A 243 -3.35 -19.34 -39.17
C GLY A 243 -3.57 -20.26 -37.97
N ASN A 244 -2.83 -21.36 -37.84
CA ASN A 244 -2.91 -22.32 -36.74
C ASN A 244 -1.59 -22.44 -35.99
N ILE A 245 -1.65 -22.78 -34.70
CA ILE A 245 -0.46 -23.14 -33.90
C ILE A 245 -0.20 -24.63 -34.06
N LEU A 246 1.03 -25.00 -34.41
CA LEU A 246 1.49 -26.37 -34.52
C LEU A 246 2.47 -26.65 -33.38
N LEU A 247 2.17 -27.69 -32.60
CA LEU A 247 2.99 -28.17 -31.49
C LEU A 247 3.49 -29.57 -31.81
N TYR A 248 4.78 -29.80 -31.67
CA TYR A 248 5.38 -31.12 -31.90
C TYR A 248 5.91 -31.71 -30.60
N LYS A 249 5.44 -32.90 -30.25
CA LYS A 249 6.03 -33.73 -29.22
C LYS A 249 6.96 -34.74 -29.88
N ASN A 250 8.20 -34.85 -29.41
CA ASN A 250 9.13 -35.87 -29.88
C ASN A 250 9.05 -37.16 -29.03
N GLU A 251 9.67 -38.24 -29.50
CA GLU A 251 9.67 -39.54 -28.79
C GLU A 251 10.56 -39.55 -27.53
N LYS A 252 11.58 -38.68 -27.45
CA LYS A 252 12.48 -38.61 -26.29
C LYS A 252 11.87 -37.87 -25.10
N GLN A 253 10.79 -37.13 -25.33
CA GLN A 253 10.06 -36.36 -24.33
C GLN A 253 9.09 -37.25 -23.53
N PRO A 254 8.81 -36.89 -22.26
CA PRO A 254 7.90 -37.66 -21.41
C PRO A 254 6.50 -37.77 -22.03
N SER A 255 5.77 -38.82 -21.68
CA SER A 255 4.39 -38.99 -22.13
C SER A 255 3.47 -37.99 -21.44
N PHE A 256 2.36 -37.65 -22.09
CA PHE A 256 1.27 -36.95 -21.41
C PHE A 256 0.77 -37.79 -20.24
N ALA A 257 0.47 -37.14 -19.12
CA ALA A 257 -0.13 -37.76 -17.94
C ALA A 257 -1.49 -37.11 -17.65
N PRO A 258 -2.44 -37.86 -17.07
CA PRO A 258 -3.70 -37.27 -16.62
C PRO A 258 -3.46 -36.29 -15.47
N MET A 259 -4.23 -35.21 -15.46
CA MET A 259 -4.29 -34.18 -14.43
C MET A 259 -5.74 -33.90 -14.08
N GLU A 260 -6.04 -33.65 -12.81
CA GLU A 260 -7.37 -33.21 -12.40
C GLU A 260 -7.63 -31.77 -12.88
N ILE A 261 -8.66 -31.60 -13.70
CA ILE A 261 -9.16 -30.31 -14.20
C ILE A 261 -10.70 -30.34 -14.20
N GLY A 262 -11.35 -29.33 -13.64
CA GLY A 262 -12.82 -29.29 -13.54
C GLY A 262 -13.43 -30.50 -12.79
N GLY A 263 -12.69 -31.10 -11.85
CA GLY A 263 -13.12 -32.29 -11.09
C GLY A 263 -13.09 -33.60 -11.89
N ARG A 264 -12.35 -33.65 -13.01
CA ARG A 264 -12.13 -34.84 -13.84
C ARG A 264 -10.66 -35.01 -14.16
N GLU A 265 -10.21 -36.26 -14.28
CA GLU A 265 -8.87 -36.54 -14.80
C GLU A 265 -8.88 -36.46 -16.33
N SER A 266 -8.05 -35.60 -16.90
CA SER A 266 -7.87 -35.43 -18.34
C SER A 266 -6.42 -35.11 -18.68
N TYR A 267 -6.04 -35.30 -19.94
CA TYR A 267 -4.76 -34.82 -20.46
C TYR A 267 -4.86 -33.33 -20.82
N VAL A 268 -3.89 -32.52 -20.38
CA VAL A 268 -3.96 -31.05 -20.45
C VAL A 268 -2.77 -30.42 -21.16
N ILE A 269 -3.03 -29.27 -21.79
CA ILE A 269 -2.03 -28.31 -22.25
C ILE A 269 -2.26 -27.00 -21.50
N LYS A 270 -1.17 -26.40 -21.01
CA LYS A 270 -1.14 -25.10 -20.34
C LYS A 270 -0.39 -24.09 -21.20
N CYS A 271 -1.01 -22.95 -21.45
CA CYS A 271 -0.40 -21.77 -22.03
C CYS A 271 -0.28 -20.70 -20.95
N THR A 272 0.93 -20.22 -20.69
CA THR A 272 1.21 -19.15 -19.74
C THR A 272 1.75 -17.95 -20.50
N VAL A 273 1.14 -16.79 -20.32
CA VAL A 273 1.57 -15.52 -20.92
C VAL A 273 2.37 -14.74 -19.87
N HIS A 274 3.53 -14.23 -20.26
CA HIS A 274 4.39 -13.39 -19.43
C HIS A 274 4.49 -11.95 -19.95
N ASN A 275 4.02 -11.70 -21.18
CA ASN A 275 3.90 -10.37 -21.76
C ASN A 275 2.46 -10.13 -22.23
N ILE A 276 1.60 -9.64 -21.33
CA ILE A 276 0.16 -9.46 -21.59
C ILE A 276 -0.14 -8.42 -22.68
N SER A 277 0.77 -7.48 -22.95
CA SER A 277 0.53 -6.35 -23.85
C SER A 277 0.08 -6.74 -25.26
N MET A 278 0.51 -7.91 -25.73
CA MET A 278 0.18 -8.47 -27.03
C MET A 278 -1.15 -9.24 -27.05
N PHE A 279 -1.69 -9.60 -25.88
CA PHE A 279 -2.81 -10.55 -25.74
C PHE A 279 -4.02 -9.99 -24.99
N LYS A 280 -3.93 -8.81 -24.36
CA LYS A 280 -5.02 -8.20 -23.57
C LYS A 280 -6.34 -7.98 -24.34
N ASP A 281 -6.25 -7.88 -25.66
CA ASP A 281 -7.39 -7.70 -26.58
C ASP A 281 -7.73 -9.00 -27.35
N MET A 282 -7.06 -10.11 -27.05
CA MET A 282 -7.35 -11.41 -27.65
C MET A 282 -8.70 -11.92 -27.12
N GLU A 283 -9.67 -12.09 -28.03
CA GLU A 283 -10.95 -12.73 -27.74
C GLU A 283 -11.07 -14.02 -28.55
N VAL A 284 -11.65 -15.04 -27.92
CA VAL A 284 -11.86 -16.37 -28.50
C VAL A 284 -13.32 -16.74 -28.37
N GLU A 285 -14.02 -16.84 -29.51
CA GLU A 285 -15.39 -17.34 -29.59
C GLU A 285 -15.43 -18.87 -29.78
N ARG A 286 -14.42 -19.39 -30.50
CA ARG A 286 -14.31 -20.82 -30.77
C ARG A 286 -12.86 -21.27 -30.81
N PHE A 287 -12.58 -22.41 -30.20
CA PHE A 287 -11.26 -23.00 -30.10
C PHE A 287 -11.32 -24.48 -30.50
N LEU A 288 -10.53 -24.86 -31.50
CA LEU A 288 -10.52 -26.19 -32.09
C LEU A 288 -9.12 -26.81 -32.06
N MET A 289 -9.06 -28.12 -32.00
CA MET A 289 -7.82 -28.89 -32.01
C MET A 289 -7.92 -30.17 -32.83
N ARG A 290 -6.78 -30.59 -33.37
CA ARG A 290 -6.60 -31.89 -34.03
C ARG A 290 -5.18 -32.39 -33.79
N ALA A 291 -4.95 -33.69 -33.98
CA ALA A 291 -3.64 -34.30 -33.80
C ALA A 291 -3.29 -35.27 -34.94
N LYS A 292 -1.99 -35.52 -35.09
CA LYS A 292 -1.46 -36.48 -36.07
C LYS A 292 -0.23 -37.18 -35.51
N GLY A 293 -0.26 -38.51 -35.50
CA GLY A 293 0.86 -39.36 -35.10
C GLY A 293 1.21 -40.32 -36.23
N MET A 294 2.51 -40.54 -36.46
CA MET A 294 2.99 -41.41 -37.54
C MET A 294 4.01 -42.43 -37.03
N GLY A 295 3.92 -43.66 -37.53
CA GLY A 295 4.93 -44.70 -37.28
C GLY A 295 5.02 -45.16 -35.81
N ILE A 296 3.91 -45.14 -35.09
CA ILE A 296 3.79 -45.55 -33.69
C ILE A 296 3.79 -47.08 -33.61
N SER A 297 4.68 -47.68 -32.83
CA SER A 297 4.68 -49.13 -32.61
C SER A 297 3.41 -49.59 -31.88
N CYS A 298 2.95 -50.80 -32.15
CA CYS A 298 1.88 -51.39 -31.35
C CYS A 298 2.37 -51.55 -29.89
N ASP A 299 1.48 -51.37 -28.92
CA ASP A 299 1.80 -51.64 -27.51
C ASP A 299 1.92 -53.15 -27.31
N THR A 300 0.99 -53.91 -27.91
CA THR A 300 0.98 -55.37 -27.87
C THR A 300 0.61 -55.94 -29.23
N ILE A 301 1.25 -57.06 -29.59
CA ILE A 301 0.84 -57.89 -30.74
C ILE A 301 0.71 -59.30 -30.22
N THR A 302 -0.46 -59.91 -30.37
CA THR A 302 -0.74 -61.27 -29.89
C THR A 302 -1.21 -62.15 -31.03
N SER A 303 -0.56 -63.28 -31.24
CA SER A 303 -0.97 -64.32 -32.21
C SER A 303 -1.45 -65.55 -31.45
N ASN A 304 -2.70 -65.97 -31.68
CA ASN A 304 -3.29 -67.18 -31.09
C ASN A 304 -3.11 -67.31 -29.57
N GLY A 305 -3.22 -66.19 -28.85
CA GLY A 305 -3.05 -66.18 -27.40
C GLY A 305 -1.59 -66.16 -26.93
N VAL A 306 -0.61 -65.90 -27.80
CA VAL A 306 0.80 -65.70 -27.43
C VAL A 306 1.29 -64.32 -27.88
N GLU A 307 1.93 -63.58 -26.99
CA GLU A 307 2.56 -62.29 -27.32
C GLU A 307 3.73 -62.47 -28.29
N CYS A 308 3.79 -61.62 -29.30
CA CYS A 308 4.73 -61.72 -30.42
C CYS A 308 5.93 -60.78 -30.26
N ASN A 309 7.08 -61.20 -30.81
CA ASN A 309 8.21 -60.29 -31.01
C ASN A 309 7.89 -59.33 -32.16
N GLN A 310 7.76 -58.04 -31.86
CA GLN A 310 7.34 -57.02 -32.84
C GLN A 310 8.34 -56.78 -33.98
N ALA A 311 9.60 -57.24 -33.86
CA ALA A 311 10.57 -57.14 -34.95
C ALA A 311 10.20 -58.05 -36.13
N GLN A 312 9.74 -59.28 -35.84
CA GLN A 312 9.34 -60.28 -36.81
C GLN A 312 8.45 -61.34 -36.15
N PHE A 313 7.26 -61.57 -36.69
CA PHE A 313 6.33 -62.57 -36.15
C PHE A 313 5.43 -63.20 -37.21
N PHE A 314 4.90 -64.39 -36.88
CA PHE A 314 3.84 -65.06 -37.64
C PHE A 314 2.49 -64.65 -37.06
N PRO A 315 1.64 -63.89 -37.79
CA PRO A 315 0.40 -63.34 -37.25
C PRO A 315 -0.61 -64.45 -36.91
N PHE A 316 -0.57 -65.57 -37.61
CA PHE A 316 -1.49 -66.71 -37.39
C PHE A 316 -0.74 -67.96 -36.89
N GLY A 317 0.47 -67.78 -36.37
CA GLY A 317 1.39 -68.87 -36.01
C GLY A 317 2.15 -69.46 -37.21
N GLU A 318 3.20 -70.22 -36.92
CA GLU A 318 4.01 -70.94 -37.92
C GLU A 318 3.19 -71.93 -38.75
N ARG A 319 2.17 -72.54 -38.13
CA ARG A 319 1.20 -73.43 -38.78
C ARG A 319 -0.20 -72.89 -38.49
N PHE A 320 -0.75 -72.13 -39.43
CA PHE A 320 -2.05 -71.49 -39.28
C PHE A 320 -3.22 -72.46 -39.54
N ASN A 321 -4.36 -72.18 -38.93
CA ASN A 321 -5.60 -72.95 -39.04
C ASN A 321 -6.80 -71.98 -39.09
N LEU A 322 -7.99 -72.50 -39.40
CA LEU A 322 -9.23 -71.72 -39.38
C LEU A 322 -9.42 -71.08 -38.00
N TYR A 323 -9.85 -69.83 -38.01
CA TYR A 323 -10.07 -69.00 -36.82
C TYR A 323 -8.84 -68.63 -36.01
N ASN A 324 -7.63 -68.96 -36.48
CA ASN A 324 -6.43 -68.35 -35.90
C ASN A 324 -6.48 -66.83 -36.08
N GLU A 325 -5.93 -66.14 -35.10
CA GLU A 325 -6.16 -64.71 -34.90
C GLU A 325 -4.88 -63.99 -34.48
N VAL A 326 -4.76 -62.75 -34.98
CA VAL A 326 -3.75 -61.77 -34.55
C VAL A 326 -4.47 -60.55 -34.01
N TYR A 327 -4.00 -60.04 -32.87
CA TYR A 327 -4.46 -58.80 -32.25
C TYR A 327 -3.35 -57.75 -32.36
N PHE A 328 -3.73 -56.56 -32.81
CA PHE A 328 -2.90 -55.35 -32.80
C PHE A 328 -3.46 -54.39 -31.75
N GLY A 329 -2.74 -54.21 -30.64
CA GLY A 329 -3.14 -53.37 -29.53
C GLY A 329 -2.42 -52.02 -29.51
N SER A 330 -3.16 -50.93 -29.31
CA SER A 330 -2.57 -49.61 -29.05
C SER A 330 -3.49 -48.69 -28.27
N GLU A 331 -3.05 -48.25 -27.10
CA GLU A 331 -3.77 -47.30 -26.26
C GLU A 331 -3.75 -45.88 -26.83
N GLU A 332 -2.65 -45.46 -27.46
CA GLU A 332 -2.55 -44.12 -28.06
C GLU A 332 -3.34 -44.03 -29.38
N VAL A 333 -3.14 -44.97 -30.29
CA VAL A 333 -3.63 -44.81 -31.68
C VAL A 333 -5.10 -45.17 -31.80
N LEU A 334 -5.52 -46.29 -31.22
CA LEU A 334 -6.87 -46.82 -31.40
C LEU A 334 -7.90 -46.20 -30.44
N CYS A 335 -7.49 -45.31 -29.53
CA CYS A 335 -8.41 -44.46 -28.77
C CYS A 335 -8.85 -43.19 -29.52
N LYS A 336 -8.22 -42.84 -30.66
CA LYS A 336 -8.51 -41.63 -31.43
C LYS A 336 -9.78 -41.78 -32.28
N LYS A 337 -10.95 -41.75 -31.64
CA LYS A 337 -12.25 -41.89 -32.31
C LYS A 337 -12.40 -40.87 -33.44
N SER A 338 -13.04 -41.26 -34.54
CA SER A 338 -13.15 -40.47 -35.78
C SER A 338 -11.84 -40.13 -36.52
N ALA A 339 -10.65 -40.45 -35.98
CA ALA A 339 -9.41 -40.25 -36.72
C ALA A 339 -9.22 -41.31 -37.81
N MET A 340 -8.54 -40.94 -38.90
CA MET A 340 -8.09 -41.90 -39.90
C MET A 340 -6.90 -42.68 -39.34
N ILE A 341 -7.10 -43.96 -39.04
CA ILE A 341 -6.06 -44.88 -38.59
C ILE A 341 -5.44 -45.56 -39.80
N THR A 342 -4.12 -45.70 -39.80
CA THR A 342 -3.38 -46.49 -40.79
C THR A 342 -2.48 -47.52 -40.10
N ILE A 343 -2.72 -48.80 -40.38
CA ILE A 343 -1.83 -49.91 -40.00
C ILE A 343 -0.90 -50.17 -41.17
N SER A 344 0.40 -50.24 -40.93
CA SER A 344 1.42 -50.49 -41.94
C SER A 344 2.38 -51.59 -41.51
N PHE A 345 2.79 -52.45 -42.43
CA PHE A 345 3.75 -53.53 -42.16
C PHE A 345 4.36 -54.05 -43.46
N ASN A 346 5.51 -54.71 -43.34
CA ASN A 346 6.09 -55.50 -44.43
C ASN A 346 5.59 -56.94 -44.32
N LEU A 347 5.00 -57.46 -45.40
CA LEU A 347 4.52 -58.83 -45.49
C LEU A 347 5.49 -59.70 -46.30
N ASN A 348 5.94 -60.78 -45.67
CA ASN A 348 6.74 -61.85 -46.23
C ASN A 348 6.02 -63.19 -46.04
N TYR A 349 6.54 -64.23 -46.69
CA TYR A 349 6.06 -65.60 -46.50
C TYR A 349 7.24 -66.54 -46.25
N VAL A 350 7.06 -67.50 -45.34
CA VAL A 350 8.02 -68.57 -45.06
C VAL A 350 7.34 -69.91 -45.32
N SER A 351 8.03 -70.80 -46.05
CA SER A 351 7.57 -72.16 -46.32
C SER A 351 7.92 -73.08 -45.16
N ILE A 352 6.92 -73.64 -44.49
CA ILE A 352 7.06 -74.52 -43.33
C ILE A 352 6.52 -75.91 -43.70
N PRO A 353 7.36 -76.97 -43.74
CA PRO A 353 6.93 -78.31 -44.12
C PRO A 353 5.84 -78.89 -43.21
N LEU A 354 4.88 -79.60 -43.80
CA LEU A 354 4.00 -80.51 -43.07
C LEU A 354 4.83 -81.69 -42.55
N GLU A 355 4.74 -81.97 -41.25
CA GLU A 355 5.33 -83.19 -40.68
C GLU A 355 4.58 -84.42 -41.20
N TYR A 356 5.21 -85.12 -42.13
CA TYR A 356 4.73 -86.41 -42.61
C TYR A 356 5.42 -87.54 -41.83
N ASN A 357 4.67 -88.26 -40.99
CA ASN A 357 5.14 -89.51 -40.40
C ASN A 357 4.96 -90.65 -41.40
N ALA A 358 6.05 -91.07 -42.05
CA ALA A 358 6.05 -92.22 -42.95
C ALA A 358 5.70 -93.57 -42.26
N ALA A 359 5.53 -93.59 -40.94
CA ALA A 359 5.17 -94.77 -40.15
C ALA A 359 3.68 -95.16 -40.23
N ASP A 360 2.80 -94.26 -40.65
CA ASP A 360 1.34 -94.49 -40.72
C ASP A 360 0.85 -95.06 -42.07
N ASP A 361 1.75 -95.31 -43.02
CA ASP A 361 1.46 -96.01 -44.27
C ASP A 361 2.34 -97.26 -44.39
N PRO A 362 1.98 -98.38 -43.72
CA PRO A 362 2.74 -99.61 -43.83
C PRO A 362 2.56 -100.16 -45.24
N MET A 363 3.58 -99.94 -46.08
CA MET A 363 3.62 -100.52 -47.42
C MET A 363 3.55 -102.05 -47.32
N GLU A 364 2.39 -102.64 -47.64
CA GLU A 364 2.22 -104.10 -47.74
C GLU A 364 3.01 -104.60 -48.97
N TRP A 365 4.18 -105.19 -48.72
CA TRP A 365 4.99 -105.81 -49.77
C TRP A 365 4.33 -107.12 -50.25
N LYS A 366 3.65 -107.09 -51.41
CA LYS A 366 3.32 -108.31 -52.19
C LYS A 366 4.38 -108.51 -53.27
N TRP A 367 4.74 -109.77 -53.52
CA TRP A 367 5.87 -110.19 -54.37
C TRP A 367 5.73 -109.83 -55.86
N ILE A 368 4.59 -109.28 -56.28
CA ILE A 368 4.38 -108.68 -57.60
C ILE A 368 3.57 -107.40 -57.42
N THR A 369 4.21 -106.25 -57.60
CA THR A 369 3.56 -104.92 -57.55
C THR A 369 3.62 -104.29 -58.94
N ASP A 370 2.48 -103.79 -59.42
CA ASP A 370 2.37 -103.13 -60.72
C ASP A 370 3.08 -101.75 -60.70
N ARG A 371 3.64 -101.29 -61.83
CA ARG A 371 4.33 -99.99 -61.92
C ARG A 371 3.38 -98.80 -61.71
N SER A 372 2.07 -99.03 -61.73
CA SER A 372 1.02 -98.02 -61.55
C SER A 372 0.78 -97.61 -60.08
N SER A 373 1.33 -98.34 -59.09
CA SER A 373 1.21 -98.02 -57.65
C SER A 373 2.22 -96.98 -57.12
N PHE A 374 3.16 -96.51 -57.94
CA PHE A 374 4.05 -95.39 -57.59
C PHE A 374 3.48 -94.08 -58.15
N ARG A 375 2.57 -93.43 -57.41
CA ARG A 375 2.29 -92.01 -57.60
C ARG A 375 3.04 -91.25 -56.50
N PRO A 376 4.03 -90.38 -56.82
CA PRO A 376 4.54 -89.46 -55.79
C PRO A 376 3.35 -88.65 -55.27
N ASN A 377 3.15 -88.63 -53.96
CA ASN A 377 2.12 -87.80 -53.35
C ASN A 377 2.35 -86.35 -53.79
N ARG A 378 1.33 -85.73 -54.38
CA ARG A 378 1.42 -84.32 -54.79
C ARG A 378 1.53 -83.47 -53.52
N GLU A 379 2.58 -82.67 -53.44
CA GLU A 379 2.73 -81.63 -52.42
C GLU A 379 1.80 -80.47 -52.74
N TYR A 380 1.11 -79.95 -51.72
CA TYR A 380 0.22 -78.79 -51.83
C TYR A 380 0.69 -77.67 -50.92
N ASP A 381 0.69 -76.45 -51.43
CA ASP A 381 0.90 -75.26 -50.60
C ASP A 381 -0.41 -74.89 -49.89
N LEU A 382 -0.39 -74.88 -48.56
CA LEU A 382 -1.45 -74.34 -47.74
C LEU A 382 -1.26 -72.83 -47.67
N THR A 383 -2.25 -72.08 -48.14
CA THR A 383 -2.22 -70.61 -48.19
C THR A 383 -3.50 -70.04 -47.58
N ILE A 384 -3.42 -68.86 -46.98
CA ILE A 384 -4.60 -68.14 -46.46
C ILE A 384 -5.29 -67.48 -47.65
N GLU A 385 -6.59 -67.72 -47.84
CA GLU A 385 -7.37 -67.06 -48.90
C GLU A 385 -8.09 -65.82 -48.38
N GLU A 386 -8.73 -65.93 -47.21
CA GLU A 386 -9.57 -64.85 -46.67
C GLU A 386 -9.40 -64.71 -45.15
N VAL A 387 -9.29 -63.46 -44.70
CA VAL A 387 -9.35 -63.05 -43.29
C VAL A 387 -10.49 -62.06 -43.07
N ILE A 388 -10.92 -61.92 -41.81
CA ILE A 388 -11.84 -60.88 -41.36
C ILE A 388 -11.15 -59.96 -40.38
N TRP A 389 -11.36 -58.65 -40.53
CA TRP A 389 -10.89 -57.62 -39.62
C TRP A 389 -12.01 -57.19 -38.69
N GLU A 390 -11.74 -57.18 -37.39
CA GLU A 390 -12.71 -56.93 -36.33
C GLU A 390 -12.15 -55.97 -35.27
N TYR A 391 -13.02 -55.25 -34.59
CA TYR A 391 -12.68 -54.41 -33.43
C TYR A 391 -13.65 -54.68 -32.29
N PHE A 392 -13.27 -54.35 -31.04
CA PHE A 392 -14.15 -54.52 -29.89
C PHE A 392 -14.93 -53.23 -29.61
N ASN A 393 -16.26 -53.34 -29.50
CA ASN A 393 -17.14 -52.19 -29.30
C ASN A 393 -17.77 -52.09 -27.89
N GLY A 394 -17.18 -52.78 -26.91
CA GLY A 394 -17.69 -52.84 -25.53
C GLY A 394 -18.69 -53.97 -25.29
N SER A 395 -19.40 -54.43 -26.32
CA SER A 395 -20.36 -55.55 -26.23
C SER A 395 -19.86 -56.83 -26.90
N GLY A 396 -19.04 -56.71 -27.95
CA GLY A 396 -18.50 -57.83 -28.70
C GLY A 396 -17.58 -57.39 -29.83
N TRP A 397 -17.13 -58.37 -30.62
CA TRP A 397 -16.30 -58.12 -31.82
C TRP A 397 -17.19 -57.74 -33.01
N ALA A 398 -17.05 -56.51 -33.48
CA ALA A 398 -17.72 -55.97 -34.66
C ALA A 398 -16.80 -56.00 -35.89
N ARG A 399 -17.35 -56.07 -37.09
CA ARG A 399 -16.56 -56.00 -38.33
C ARG A 399 -16.00 -54.59 -38.53
N LEU A 400 -14.71 -54.50 -38.85
CA LEU A 400 -14.06 -53.22 -39.13
C LEU A 400 -14.44 -52.67 -40.51
N PHE A 401 -14.58 -53.55 -41.51
CA PHE A 401 -15.01 -53.22 -42.86
C PHE A 401 -16.37 -53.84 -43.15
N ASN A 402 -17.25 -53.08 -43.81
CA ASN A 402 -18.58 -53.54 -44.20
C ASN A 402 -18.57 -54.37 -45.50
N ASP A 403 -17.45 -54.38 -46.23
CA ASP A 403 -17.23 -55.11 -47.47
C ASP A 403 -16.05 -56.10 -47.33
N SER A 404 -15.59 -56.69 -48.44
CA SER A 404 -14.44 -57.60 -48.48
C SER A 404 -13.09 -56.87 -48.56
N SER A 405 -13.02 -55.59 -48.17
CA SER A 405 -11.77 -54.83 -48.16
C SER A 405 -10.73 -55.52 -47.28
N PHE A 406 -9.52 -55.67 -47.82
CA PHE A 406 -8.38 -56.32 -47.16
C PHE A 406 -8.63 -57.78 -46.70
N ALA A 407 -9.68 -58.44 -47.19
CA ALA A 407 -9.98 -59.83 -46.86
C ALA A 407 -8.95 -60.80 -47.45
N ASP A 408 -8.45 -60.51 -48.66
CA ASP A 408 -7.41 -61.26 -49.35
C ASP A 408 -5.99 -60.76 -49.04
N LEU A 409 -5.80 -59.90 -48.03
CA LEU A 409 -4.52 -59.23 -47.78
C LEU A 409 -3.35 -60.20 -47.55
N PHE A 410 -3.63 -61.35 -46.93
CA PHE A 410 -2.65 -62.40 -46.68
C PHE A 410 -2.60 -63.47 -47.79
N SER A 411 -3.35 -63.31 -48.88
CA SER A 411 -3.34 -64.22 -50.03
C SER A 411 -2.04 -64.13 -50.83
N THR A 412 -1.57 -65.29 -51.27
CA THR A 412 -0.35 -65.46 -52.08
C THR A 412 -0.56 -65.16 -53.57
N GLU A 413 -1.80 -64.94 -54.02
CA GLU A 413 -2.14 -64.71 -55.44
C GLU A 413 -1.57 -63.38 -56.00
N ASN A 414 -1.17 -62.45 -55.12
CA ASN A 414 -0.72 -61.10 -55.48
C ASN A 414 0.81 -60.84 -55.38
N GLY A 415 1.65 -61.88 -55.42
CA GLY A 415 3.09 -61.75 -55.73
C GLY A 415 4.08 -61.63 -54.55
N ALA A 416 5.37 -61.53 -54.91
CA ALA A 416 6.56 -61.97 -54.17
C ALA A 416 6.96 -61.26 -52.85
N ILE A 417 7.95 -61.89 -52.19
CA ILE A 417 8.71 -61.52 -50.97
C ILE A 417 8.89 -60.00 -50.81
N GLY A 418 8.46 -59.45 -49.66
CA GLY A 418 8.84 -58.13 -49.15
C GLY A 418 7.87 -57.01 -49.47
N GLN A 419 6.56 -57.25 -49.48
CA GLN A 419 5.57 -56.21 -49.84
C GLN A 419 5.26 -55.30 -48.65
N TYR A 420 5.44 -53.99 -48.81
CA TYR A 420 4.89 -53.01 -47.88
C TYR A 420 3.38 -52.92 -48.07
N LYS A 421 2.60 -53.18 -47.02
CA LYS A 421 1.13 -53.15 -47.00
C LYS A 421 0.64 -52.10 -46.03
N THR A 422 -0.48 -51.47 -46.37
CA THR A 422 -1.18 -50.50 -45.53
C THR A 422 -2.67 -50.81 -45.50
N ILE A 423 -3.29 -50.58 -44.34
CA ILE A 423 -4.73 -50.70 -44.10
C ILE A 423 -5.17 -49.39 -43.46
N SER A 424 -6.12 -48.69 -44.08
CA SER A 424 -6.63 -47.42 -43.56
C SER A 424 -8.14 -47.50 -43.29
N PHE A 425 -8.57 -46.96 -42.16
CA PHE A 425 -9.98 -46.93 -41.74
C PHE A 425 -10.22 -45.76 -40.77
N ILE A 426 -11.47 -45.30 -40.68
CA ILE A 426 -11.87 -44.31 -39.67
C ILE A 426 -12.08 -45.06 -38.35
N CYS A 427 -11.44 -44.60 -37.27
CA CYS A 427 -11.58 -45.20 -35.95
C CYS A 427 -13.05 -45.18 -35.49
N PRO A 428 -13.66 -46.33 -35.18
CA PRO A 428 -15.08 -46.38 -34.79
C PRO A 428 -15.37 -45.61 -33.50
N GLU A 429 -16.48 -44.88 -33.48
CA GLU A 429 -16.93 -44.11 -32.30
C GLU A 429 -17.25 -45.00 -31.09
N ASP A 430 -17.70 -46.23 -31.32
CA ASP A 430 -18.07 -47.20 -30.29
C ASP A 430 -16.90 -48.10 -29.87
N ILE A 431 -15.69 -47.91 -30.42
CA ILE A 431 -14.51 -48.70 -30.01
C ILE A 431 -14.27 -48.55 -28.50
N SER A 432 -14.00 -49.66 -27.85
CA SER A 432 -13.79 -49.73 -26.40
C SER A 432 -12.58 -50.61 -26.07
N PRO A 433 -11.90 -50.37 -24.93
CA PRO A 433 -10.81 -51.21 -24.50
C PRO A 433 -11.32 -52.60 -24.05
N ILE A 434 -10.44 -53.60 -24.12
CA ILE A 434 -10.68 -54.95 -23.63
C ILE A 434 -9.37 -55.56 -23.12
N LEU A 435 -9.45 -56.41 -22.10
CA LEU A 435 -8.31 -57.17 -21.58
C LEU A 435 -8.01 -58.39 -22.48
N ILE A 436 -6.83 -58.42 -23.10
CA ILE A 436 -6.32 -59.55 -23.88
C ILE A 436 -4.95 -59.95 -23.34
N ASN A 437 -4.77 -61.21 -22.97
CA ASN A 437 -3.47 -61.75 -22.53
C ASN A 437 -2.74 -60.93 -21.45
N ALA A 438 -3.51 -60.35 -20.51
CA ALA A 438 -3.06 -59.49 -19.41
C ALA A 438 -2.71 -58.03 -19.76
N ALA A 439 -3.03 -57.55 -20.97
CA ALA A 439 -2.98 -56.12 -21.32
C ALA A 439 -4.39 -55.60 -21.66
N GLU A 440 -4.82 -54.54 -20.99
CA GLU A 440 -6.04 -53.82 -21.31
C GLU A 440 -5.71 -52.73 -22.32
N SER A 441 -6.27 -52.81 -23.53
CA SER A 441 -6.01 -51.85 -24.59
C SER A 441 -7.14 -51.84 -25.61
N TYR A 442 -7.03 -50.96 -26.59
CA TYR A 442 -7.88 -50.97 -27.77
C TYR A 442 -7.25 -51.89 -28.81
N TYR A 443 -8.05 -52.79 -29.39
CA TYR A 443 -7.54 -53.85 -30.26
C TYR A 443 -8.26 -53.91 -31.60
N ILE A 444 -7.48 -54.07 -32.66
CA ILE A 444 -7.93 -54.57 -33.97
C ILE A 444 -7.47 -56.01 -34.12
N ARG A 445 -8.39 -56.91 -34.44
CA ARG A 445 -8.10 -58.33 -34.68
C ARG A 445 -8.23 -58.65 -36.17
N ALA A 446 -7.29 -59.43 -36.72
CA ALA A 446 -7.53 -60.19 -37.95
C ALA A 446 -7.71 -61.68 -37.63
N ARG A 447 -8.68 -62.35 -38.27
CA ARG A 447 -9.00 -63.76 -38.03
C ARG A 447 -9.15 -64.53 -39.34
N VAL A 448 -8.54 -65.72 -39.44
CA VAL A 448 -8.57 -66.55 -40.64
C VAL A 448 -9.96 -67.14 -40.87
N LEU A 449 -10.55 -66.91 -42.03
CA LEU A 449 -11.85 -67.46 -42.44
C LEU A 449 -11.75 -68.59 -43.45
N LYS A 450 -10.76 -68.52 -44.36
CA LYS A 450 -10.64 -69.48 -45.46
C LYS A 450 -9.19 -69.79 -45.77
N ILE A 451 -8.90 -71.08 -45.92
CA ILE A 451 -7.57 -71.62 -46.20
C ILE A 451 -7.66 -72.52 -47.42
N ASN A 452 -6.77 -72.31 -48.39
CA ASN A 452 -6.61 -73.20 -49.53
C ASN A 452 -5.90 -74.48 -49.10
N ASN A 453 -6.30 -75.63 -49.66
CA ASN A 453 -5.67 -76.93 -49.42
C ASN A 453 -5.64 -77.42 -47.94
N LEU A 454 -6.49 -76.89 -47.05
CA LEU A 454 -6.50 -77.18 -45.60
C LEU A 454 -6.48 -78.68 -45.23
N TYR A 455 -7.15 -79.52 -46.03
CA TYR A 455 -7.27 -80.97 -45.77
C TYR A 455 -6.21 -81.83 -46.47
N LYS A 456 -5.16 -81.23 -47.04
CA LYS A 456 -4.07 -81.95 -47.71
C LYS A 456 -3.00 -82.37 -46.70
N ILE A 457 -2.53 -83.62 -46.81
CA ILE A 457 -1.65 -84.27 -45.82
C ILE A 457 -0.15 -84.23 -46.18
N MET A 458 0.21 -83.68 -47.35
CA MET A 458 1.61 -83.52 -47.78
C MET A 458 1.80 -82.18 -48.51
N GLY A 459 2.85 -81.43 -48.17
CA GLY A 459 3.16 -80.11 -48.71
C GLY A 459 3.70 -79.12 -47.66
N ASN A 460 3.52 -77.81 -47.87
CA ASN A 460 4.07 -76.76 -47.01
C ASN A 460 3.00 -75.73 -46.61
N TYR A 461 3.09 -75.21 -45.39
CA TYR A 461 2.43 -73.95 -45.02
C TYR A 461 3.21 -72.79 -45.63
N ILE A 462 2.54 -71.92 -46.37
CA ILE A 462 3.10 -70.64 -46.82
C ILE A 462 2.65 -69.59 -45.80
N SER A 463 3.34 -69.56 -44.67
CA SER A 463 2.93 -68.79 -43.50
C SER A 463 3.36 -67.33 -43.63
N PRO A 464 2.44 -66.36 -43.45
CA PRO A 464 2.78 -64.95 -43.50
C PRO A 464 3.70 -64.57 -42.34
N VAL A 465 4.61 -63.64 -42.59
CA VAL A 465 5.54 -63.07 -41.62
C VAL A 465 5.48 -61.56 -41.74
N LEU A 466 5.19 -60.89 -40.63
CA LEU A 466 5.13 -59.44 -40.57
C LEU A 466 6.41 -58.90 -39.94
N THR A 467 6.96 -57.84 -40.53
CA THR A 467 8.01 -57.01 -39.91
C THR A 467 7.65 -55.54 -40.03
N ASN A 468 8.27 -54.70 -39.20
CA ASN A 468 8.08 -53.24 -39.24
C ASN A 468 6.59 -52.83 -39.13
N THR A 469 5.86 -53.45 -38.20
CA THR A 469 4.44 -53.12 -37.97
C THR A 469 4.33 -51.81 -37.22
N GLY A 470 3.64 -50.83 -37.81
CA GLY A 470 3.44 -49.51 -37.22
C GLY A 470 2.04 -48.97 -37.50
N LEU A 471 1.54 -48.20 -36.55
CA LEU A 471 0.25 -47.56 -36.53
C LEU A 471 0.42 -46.04 -36.70
N SER A 472 -0.55 -45.39 -37.34
CA SER A 472 -0.59 -43.93 -37.49
C SER A 472 -2.03 -43.48 -37.34
N TYR A 473 -2.24 -42.26 -36.85
CA TYR A 473 -3.55 -41.61 -36.85
C TYR A 473 -3.43 -40.20 -37.43
N ASP A 474 -4.45 -39.77 -38.15
CA ASP A 474 -4.58 -38.42 -38.68
C ASP A 474 -6.04 -38.00 -38.61
N TYR A 475 -6.34 -36.96 -37.86
CA TYR A 475 -7.70 -36.41 -37.82
C TYR A 475 -8.09 -35.71 -39.13
N GLY A 476 -7.11 -35.34 -39.98
CA GLY A 476 -7.38 -34.68 -41.25
C GLY A 476 -8.23 -33.42 -41.06
N ASP A 477 -9.36 -33.33 -41.77
CA ASP A 477 -10.29 -32.20 -41.67
C ASP A 477 -11.23 -32.26 -40.44
N THR A 478 -11.07 -33.27 -39.58
CA THR A 478 -11.87 -33.42 -38.36
C THR A 478 -11.26 -32.57 -37.24
N TRP A 479 -12.02 -31.56 -36.81
CA TRP A 479 -11.64 -30.69 -35.70
C TRP A 479 -12.49 -30.99 -34.47
N LEU A 480 -11.83 -31.14 -33.33
CA LEU A 480 -12.47 -31.37 -32.04
C LEU A 480 -12.44 -30.10 -31.19
N LEU A 481 -13.45 -29.95 -30.33
CA LEU A 481 -13.46 -28.93 -29.27
C LEU A 481 -12.69 -29.48 -28.06
N PRO A 482 -12.03 -28.64 -27.25
CA PRO A 482 -11.57 -29.07 -25.94
C PRO A 482 -12.78 -29.46 -25.07
N GLU A 483 -12.58 -30.33 -24.10
CA GLU A 483 -13.66 -30.75 -23.19
C GLU A 483 -13.83 -29.72 -22.06
N HIS A 484 -12.70 -29.27 -21.49
CA HIS A 484 -12.64 -28.27 -20.43
C HIS A 484 -11.60 -27.19 -20.74
N ILE A 485 -11.89 -25.97 -20.30
CA ILE A 485 -11.04 -24.79 -20.45
C ILE A 485 -11.04 -24.03 -19.11
N THR A 486 -9.85 -23.72 -18.62
CA THR A 486 -9.65 -22.89 -17.43
C THR A 486 -8.80 -21.68 -17.80
N SER A 487 -9.22 -20.50 -17.37
CA SER A 487 -8.50 -19.24 -17.60
C SER A 487 -8.29 -18.52 -16.28
N SER A 488 -7.04 -18.22 -15.95
CA SER A 488 -6.64 -17.55 -14.71
C SER A 488 -5.97 -16.21 -15.03
N ASN A 489 -6.56 -15.13 -14.51
CA ASN A 489 -6.17 -13.74 -14.73
C ASN A 489 -6.50 -12.90 -13.49
N ASN A 490 -5.63 -11.97 -13.09
CA ASN A 490 -5.89 -11.03 -11.98
C ASN A 490 -6.32 -11.72 -10.67
N LEU A 491 -5.70 -12.87 -10.34
CA LEU A 491 -6.04 -13.74 -9.21
C LEU A 491 -7.44 -14.38 -9.27
N GLU A 492 -8.12 -14.29 -10.42
CA GLU A 492 -9.41 -14.91 -10.68
C GLU A 492 -9.27 -16.07 -11.67
N THR A 493 -9.93 -17.19 -11.36
CA THR A 493 -9.97 -18.34 -12.26
C THR A 493 -11.41 -18.59 -12.73
N VAL A 494 -11.59 -18.63 -14.04
CA VAL A 494 -12.82 -19.03 -14.70
C VAL A 494 -12.65 -20.44 -15.27
N ASP A 495 -13.54 -21.35 -14.91
CA ASP A 495 -13.60 -22.71 -15.43
C ASP A 495 -14.87 -22.90 -16.24
N MET A 496 -14.75 -23.48 -17.44
CA MET A 496 -15.84 -23.60 -18.39
C MET A 496 -15.68 -24.83 -19.30
N THR A 497 -16.79 -25.42 -19.75
CA THR A 497 -16.79 -26.38 -20.84
C THR A 497 -16.78 -25.67 -22.20
N SER A 498 -16.47 -26.38 -23.28
CA SER A 498 -16.64 -25.81 -24.63
C SER A 498 -18.07 -25.37 -24.93
N GLN A 499 -19.08 -26.00 -24.33
CA GLN A 499 -20.47 -25.59 -24.52
C GLN A 499 -20.75 -24.26 -23.81
N ASP A 500 -20.20 -24.05 -22.61
CA ASP A 500 -20.33 -22.80 -21.87
C ASP A 500 -19.66 -21.65 -22.63
N MET A 501 -18.46 -21.87 -23.16
CA MET A 501 -17.76 -20.90 -24.02
C MET A 501 -18.62 -20.47 -25.21
N LEU A 502 -19.23 -21.43 -25.92
CA LEU A 502 -20.09 -21.15 -27.07
C LEU A 502 -21.38 -20.40 -26.66
N ASN A 503 -21.95 -20.74 -25.50
CA ASN A 503 -23.14 -20.07 -24.97
C ASN A 503 -22.85 -18.60 -24.57
N LEU A 504 -21.61 -18.29 -24.14
CA LEU A 504 -21.17 -16.93 -23.80
C LEU A 504 -20.93 -16.05 -25.03
N GLY A 505 -20.80 -16.62 -26.23
CA GLY A 505 -20.40 -15.89 -27.44
C GLY A 505 -18.92 -15.48 -27.44
N GLY A 506 -18.10 -16.16 -26.63
CA GLY A 506 -16.66 -15.97 -26.51
C GLY A 506 -16.18 -15.44 -25.17
N PHE A 507 -14.87 -15.49 -24.97
CA PHE A 507 -14.19 -15.06 -23.74
C PHE A 507 -12.80 -14.49 -24.04
N LYS A 508 -12.23 -13.78 -23.05
CA LYS A 508 -10.84 -13.32 -23.10
C LYS A 508 -9.96 -14.31 -22.32
N PRO A 509 -9.14 -15.13 -22.97
CA PRO A 509 -8.27 -16.08 -22.28
C PRO A 509 -7.21 -15.39 -21.42
N PHE A 510 -6.81 -14.18 -21.79
CA PHE A 510 -5.84 -13.36 -21.07
C PHE A 510 -6.40 -11.94 -20.92
N ALA A 511 -6.41 -11.41 -19.70
CA ALA A 511 -7.00 -10.10 -19.41
C ALA A 511 -6.25 -9.38 -18.29
N SER A 512 -5.97 -8.08 -18.46
CA SER A 512 -5.54 -7.19 -17.38
C SER A 512 -6.75 -6.65 -16.60
N THR A 513 -6.53 -5.78 -15.60
CA THR A 513 -7.63 -5.16 -14.84
C THR A 513 -8.48 -4.22 -15.71
N GLY A 514 -7.92 -3.72 -16.81
CA GLY A 514 -8.57 -2.86 -17.80
C GLY A 514 -8.46 -1.36 -17.50
N LEU A 515 -7.84 -0.98 -16.38
CA LEU A 515 -7.69 0.42 -15.97
C LEU A 515 -6.60 1.15 -16.76
N ASN A 516 -5.55 0.45 -17.21
CA ASN A 516 -4.36 1.03 -17.87
C ASN A 516 -3.70 2.19 -17.07
N LYS A 517 -3.85 2.18 -15.74
CA LYS A 517 -3.23 3.13 -14.80
C LYS A 517 -2.87 2.42 -13.50
N ALA A 518 -1.94 3.01 -12.76
CA ALA A 518 -1.64 2.61 -11.40
C ALA A 518 -2.80 2.95 -10.46
N ALA A 519 -3.22 1.98 -9.63
CA ALA A 519 -4.28 2.18 -8.66
C ALA A 519 -4.10 1.36 -7.38
N VAL A 520 -4.64 1.88 -6.28
CA VAL A 520 -4.74 1.21 -4.98
C VAL A 520 -6.21 0.93 -4.68
N TYR A 521 -6.54 -0.29 -4.27
CA TYR A 521 -7.88 -0.78 -4.01
C TYR A 521 -8.04 -1.10 -2.52
N LEU A 522 -9.01 -0.45 -1.88
CA LEU A 522 -9.43 -0.68 -0.50
C LEU A 522 -10.69 -1.55 -0.51
N GLY A 523 -10.60 -2.77 0.04
CA GLY A 523 -11.71 -3.71 0.17
C GLY A 523 -12.33 -3.66 1.57
N PHE A 524 -13.66 -3.63 1.62
CA PHE A 524 -14.45 -3.58 2.86
C PHE A 524 -15.46 -4.75 2.89
N ASP A 525 -15.63 -5.39 4.04
CA ASP A 525 -16.65 -6.42 4.23
C ASP A 525 -18.07 -5.85 4.38
N VAL A 526 -18.15 -4.70 5.04
CA VAL A 526 -19.38 -3.92 5.21
C VAL A 526 -19.27 -2.66 4.36
N ALA A 527 -20.36 -2.30 3.68
CA ALA A 527 -20.38 -1.12 2.84
C ALA A 527 -20.12 0.15 3.67
N PRO A 528 -19.19 1.02 3.27
CA PRO A 528 -18.97 2.30 3.94
C PRO A 528 -20.11 3.28 3.58
N GLN A 529 -21.27 3.09 4.22
CA GLN A 529 -22.48 3.88 4.04
C GLN A 529 -22.75 4.79 5.26
N GLY A 530 -23.33 5.96 5.00
CA GLY A 530 -23.50 7.06 5.94
C GLY A 530 -22.68 8.29 5.53
N ALA A 531 -22.94 9.44 6.16
CA ALA A 531 -22.17 10.66 5.91
C ALA A 531 -22.22 11.61 7.12
N PRO A 532 -21.11 12.28 7.46
CA PRO A 532 -19.78 12.14 6.87
C PRO A 532 -19.01 10.94 7.46
N ILE A 533 -18.50 10.05 6.61
CA ILE A 533 -17.54 9.00 7.02
C ILE A 533 -16.13 9.58 6.91
N LYS A 534 -15.29 9.31 7.90
CA LYS A 534 -13.94 9.87 7.96
C LYS A 534 -12.90 8.80 8.19
N LEU A 535 -11.88 8.81 7.35
CA LEU A 535 -10.70 7.96 7.42
C LEU A 535 -9.49 8.84 7.71
N LEU A 536 -8.89 8.70 8.90
CA LEU A 536 -7.62 9.33 9.21
C LEU A 536 -6.49 8.53 8.59
N VAL A 537 -5.69 9.21 7.78
CA VAL A 537 -4.46 8.67 7.19
C VAL A 537 -3.30 9.28 7.95
N THR A 538 -2.49 8.44 8.59
CA THR A 538 -1.23 8.90 9.17
C THR A 538 -0.08 8.53 8.24
N MET A 539 0.72 9.53 7.86
CA MET A 539 1.88 9.37 7.01
C MET A 539 3.12 9.11 7.87
N ARG A 540 3.98 8.19 7.45
CA ARG A 540 5.34 8.07 8.01
C ARG A 540 6.16 9.28 7.56
N ASP A 541 7.15 9.67 8.36
CA ASP A 541 8.01 10.84 8.11
C ASP A 541 8.65 10.80 6.70
N SER A 542 7.96 11.36 5.71
CA SER A 542 8.46 11.44 4.33
C SER A 542 9.18 12.77 4.10
N THR A 543 10.26 12.75 3.34
CA THR A 543 10.89 13.96 2.79
C THR A 543 9.91 14.75 1.92
N GLU A 544 10.22 16.02 1.61
CA GLU A 544 9.49 16.77 0.57
C GLU A 544 9.29 15.91 -0.68
N ARG A 545 8.03 15.63 -1.01
CA ARG A 545 7.62 14.86 -2.17
C ARG A 545 6.63 15.69 -2.99
N GLU A 546 6.61 15.46 -4.29
CA GLU A 546 5.52 15.97 -5.13
C GLU A 546 4.37 14.94 -5.10
N SER A 547 3.15 15.40 -5.36
CA SER A 547 1.98 14.53 -5.45
C SER A 547 1.23 14.79 -6.75
N SER A 548 0.57 13.73 -7.24
CA SER A 548 -0.29 13.76 -8.41
C SER A 548 -1.72 14.09 -8.01
N THR A 549 -2.54 14.44 -8.99
CA THR A 549 -3.99 14.47 -8.80
C THR A 549 -4.50 13.04 -8.71
N LEU A 550 -4.84 12.60 -7.50
CA LEU A 550 -5.44 11.29 -7.24
C LEU A 550 -6.97 11.36 -7.37
N THR A 551 -7.54 10.37 -8.02
CA THR A 551 -9.00 10.22 -8.15
C THR A 551 -9.48 9.05 -7.32
N TRP A 552 -10.52 9.27 -6.52
CA TRP A 552 -11.16 8.23 -5.72
C TRP A 552 -12.47 7.80 -6.36
N GLU A 553 -12.61 6.50 -6.57
CA GLU A 553 -13.78 5.89 -7.18
C GLU A 553 -14.31 4.75 -6.30
N TYR A 554 -15.61 4.49 -6.39
CA TYR A 554 -16.24 3.33 -5.76
C TYR A 554 -17.04 2.55 -6.78
N TYR A 555 -17.27 1.27 -6.50
CA TYR A 555 -18.10 0.42 -7.35
C TYR A 555 -19.58 0.52 -6.96
N ASP A 556 -20.43 0.93 -7.91
CA ASP A 556 -21.87 1.16 -7.68
C ASP A 556 -22.77 -0.04 -8.02
N GLY A 557 -22.19 -1.17 -8.46
CA GLY A 557 -22.90 -2.36 -8.93
C GLY A 557 -22.98 -2.49 -10.44
N SER A 558 -22.63 -1.43 -11.16
CA SER A 558 -22.57 -1.42 -12.62
C SER A 558 -21.22 -0.92 -13.14
N LYS A 559 -20.65 0.11 -12.50
CA LYS A 559 -19.40 0.75 -12.92
C LYS A 559 -18.68 1.38 -11.73
N TRP A 560 -17.45 1.79 -12.00
CA TRP A 560 -16.71 2.69 -11.11
C TRP A 560 -17.22 4.11 -11.28
N GLY A 561 -17.57 4.75 -10.17
CA GLY A 561 -18.05 6.13 -10.12
C GLY A 561 -17.23 6.98 -9.16
N PHE A 562 -17.08 8.27 -9.46
CA PHE A 562 -16.35 9.22 -8.61
C PHE A 562 -16.98 9.35 -7.23
N LEU A 563 -16.14 9.36 -6.21
CA LEU A 563 -16.51 9.56 -4.82
C LEU A 563 -16.45 11.07 -4.48
N ASN A 564 -17.52 11.62 -3.91
CA ASN A 564 -17.53 13.01 -3.44
C ASN A 564 -16.86 13.10 -2.06
N MET A 565 -15.66 13.65 -2.01
CA MET A 565 -14.85 13.70 -0.79
C MET A 565 -14.03 14.97 -0.64
N VAL A 566 -13.62 15.23 0.60
CA VAL A 566 -12.58 16.21 0.95
C VAL A 566 -11.34 15.45 1.37
N ASP A 567 -10.20 15.80 0.79
CA ASP A 567 -8.90 15.20 1.08
C ASP A 567 -7.99 16.24 1.77
N GLU A 568 -7.85 16.12 3.09
CA GLU A 568 -6.92 16.96 3.87
C GLU A 568 -5.47 16.48 3.79
N THR A 569 -5.23 15.28 3.24
CA THR A 569 -3.88 14.74 3.06
C THR A 569 -3.16 15.39 1.88
N GLU A 570 -3.89 16.08 0.99
CA GLU A 570 -3.41 16.64 -0.27
C GLU A 570 -2.74 15.58 -1.15
N GLY A 571 -3.44 14.49 -1.44
CA GLY A 571 -2.89 13.36 -2.20
C GLY A 571 -1.78 12.65 -1.42
N PHE A 572 -1.98 12.42 -0.12
CA PHE A 572 -1.06 11.77 0.83
C PHE A 572 0.21 12.56 1.19
N LEU A 573 0.28 13.87 0.94
CA LEU A 573 1.49 14.66 1.24
C LEU A 573 1.73 14.77 2.75
N HIS A 574 0.64 14.72 3.51
CA HIS A 574 0.62 14.95 4.95
C HIS A 574 -0.38 14.00 5.61
N SER A 575 -0.26 13.83 6.94
CA SER A 575 -1.30 13.15 7.71
C SER A 575 -2.55 14.03 7.77
N GLY A 576 -3.74 13.45 7.59
CA GLY A 576 -5.00 14.20 7.53
C GLY A 576 -6.21 13.29 7.36
N LEU A 577 -7.41 13.88 7.35
CA LEU A 577 -8.65 13.15 7.13
C LEU A 577 -9.01 13.06 5.64
N ILE A 578 -9.47 11.89 5.24
CA ILE A 578 -10.26 11.65 4.04
C ILE A 578 -11.73 11.63 4.45
N ILE A 579 -12.51 12.62 4.01
CA ILE A 579 -13.91 12.82 4.43
C ILE A 579 -14.83 12.46 3.26
N LEU A 580 -15.54 11.35 3.39
CA LEU A 580 -16.52 10.88 2.43
C LEU A 580 -17.89 11.51 2.76
N MET A 581 -18.42 12.32 1.84
CA MET A 581 -19.70 13.02 2.01
C MET A 581 -20.87 12.30 1.33
N ASP A 582 -20.61 11.16 0.70
CA ASP A 582 -21.54 10.47 -0.19
C ASP A 582 -22.30 9.35 0.54
N ASN A 583 -23.63 9.32 0.41
CA ASN A 583 -24.51 8.31 1.01
C ASN A 583 -25.09 7.35 -0.05
N ARG A 584 -24.29 7.02 -1.07
CA ARG A 584 -24.70 6.18 -2.19
C ARG A 584 -24.60 4.69 -1.86
N ALA A 585 -25.32 3.89 -2.65
CA ALA A 585 -25.31 2.44 -2.54
C ALA A 585 -24.02 1.87 -3.16
N PHE A 586 -23.11 1.42 -2.30
CA PHE A 586 -22.03 0.51 -2.69
C PHE A 586 -22.63 -0.85 -3.04
N ALA A 587 -22.03 -1.53 -4.03
CA ALA A 587 -22.33 -2.92 -4.32
C ALA A 587 -21.06 -3.77 -4.18
N LYS A 588 -21.24 -5.05 -3.86
CA LYS A 588 -20.13 -5.99 -3.89
C LYS A 588 -19.68 -6.22 -5.33
N SER A 589 -18.38 -6.34 -5.51
CA SER A 589 -17.76 -6.85 -6.72
C SER A 589 -16.71 -7.87 -6.33
N ARG A 590 -16.59 -8.93 -7.13
CA ARG A 590 -15.39 -9.76 -7.10
C ARG A 590 -14.26 -9.00 -7.77
N GLN A 591 -13.14 -8.85 -7.08
CA GLN A 591 -11.88 -8.30 -7.60
C GLN A 591 -10.73 -9.03 -6.90
N PHE A 592 -9.68 -9.39 -7.63
CA PHE A 592 -8.49 -10.05 -7.07
C PHE A 592 -8.79 -11.32 -6.27
N GLY A 593 -9.85 -12.05 -6.68
CA GLY A 593 -10.31 -13.26 -5.99
C GLY A 593 -11.23 -13.02 -4.78
N GLU A 594 -11.44 -11.76 -4.37
CA GLU A 594 -12.17 -11.35 -3.17
C GLU A 594 -13.51 -10.67 -3.50
N GLU A 595 -14.60 -11.04 -2.81
CA GLU A 595 -15.93 -10.43 -3.00
C GLU A 595 -16.22 -9.40 -1.88
N LYS A 596 -15.80 -8.15 -2.12
CA LYS A 596 -15.85 -7.04 -1.15
C LYS A 596 -16.60 -5.83 -1.73
N TYR A 597 -16.86 -4.83 -0.89
CA TYR A 597 -17.14 -3.47 -1.36
C TYR A 597 -15.82 -2.76 -1.63
N TRP A 598 -15.69 -2.11 -2.77
CA TRP A 598 -14.40 -1.55 -3.19
C TRP A 598 -14.44 -0.05 -3.36
N ILE A 599 -13.40 0.60 -2.83
CA ILE A 599 -12.97 1.94 -3.20
C ILE A 599 -11.60 1.80 -3.87
N ARG A 600 -11.36 2.50 -4.97
CA ARG A 600 -10.05 2.54 -5.61
C ARG A 600 -9.55 3.97 -5.77
N ILE A 601 -8.24 4.13 -5.70
CA ILE A 601 -7.50 5.38 -5.78
C ILE A 601 -6.64 5.29 -7.03
N VAL A 602 -6.90 6.15 -8.00
CA VAL A 602 -6.29 6.10 -9.34
C VAL A 602 -5.32 7.26 -9.49
N ASP A 603 -4.10 6.97 -9.93
CA ASP A 603 -3.14 7.98 -10.36
C ASP A 603 -3.44 8.40 -11.80
N GLU A 604 -4.15 9.53 -11.95
CA GLU A 604 -4.67 9.96 -13.25
C GLU A 604 -3.59 10.25 -14.29
N ASN A 605 -2.41 10.69 -13.83
CA ASN A 605 -1.33 11.14 -14.70
C ASN A 605 -0.21 10.11 -14.84
N ASN A 606 -0.36 8.90 -14.27
CA ASN A 606 0.71 7.90 -14.12
C ASN A 606 2.01 8.55 -13.60
N PHE A 607 1.87 9.49 -12.67
CA PHE A 607 2.99 10.13 -12.02
C PHE A 607 3.89 9.07 -11.38
N TYR A 608 3.33 8.14 -10.61
CA TYR A 608 4.09 7.15 -9.85
C TYR A 608 4.74 6.04 -10.70
N SER A 609 4.48 6.00 -12.01
CA SER A 609 5.14 5.06 -12.94
C SER A 609 6.49 5.57 -13.47
N GLY A 610 6.94 6.78 -13.09
CA GLY A 610 8.20 7.38 -13.55
C GLY A 610 9.45 6.96 -12.74
N GLU A 611 10.64 7.25 -13.27
CA GLU A 611 11.92 6.95 -12.61
C GLU A 611 12.25 7.94 -11.48
N ASN A 612 12.84 7.45 -10.37
CA ASN A 612 13.27 8.22 -9.19
C ASN A 612 12.16 8.99 -8.46
N ILE A 613 11.01 8.35 -8.24
CA ILE A 613 9.86 8.94 -7.55
C ILE A 613 9.83 8.49 -6.09
N ALA A 614 9.44 9.40 -5.21
CA ALA A 614 9.16 9.09 -3.81
C ALA A 614 7.69 8.70 -3.65
N PHE A 615 7.44 7.48 -3.17
CA PHE A 615 6.10 6.94 -2.97
C PHE A 615 5.48 7.44 -1.64
N PRO A 616 4.16 7.61 -1.56
CA PRO A 616 3.49 7.87 -0.30
C PRO A 616 3.60 6.64 0.64
N SER A 617 4.24 6.85 1.79
CA SER A 617 4.38 5.86 2.86
C SER A 617 3.34 6.08 3.96
N ILE A 618 2.34 5.20 4.00
CA ILE A 618 1.25 5.24 4.96
C ILE A 618 1.69 4.48 6.22
N GLN A 619 1.67 5.15 7.36
CA GLN A 619 1.94 4.55 8.66
C GLN A 619 0.72 3.80 9.18
N SER A 620 -0.47 4.40 9.10
CA SER A 620 -1.72 3.75 9.52
C SER A 620 -2.96 4.40 8.92
N LEU A 621 -4.04 3.62 8.89
CA LEU A 621 -5.38 4.01 8.43
C LEU A 621 -6.37 3.78 9.58
N HIS A 622 -7.08 4.82 10.00
CA HIS A 622 -8.07 4.73 11.09
C HIS A 622 -9.44 5.22 10.62
N MET A 623 -10.40 4.29 10.50
CA MET A 623 -11.80 4.65 10.26
C MET A 623 -12.41 5.36 11.47
N ASN A 624 -13.51 6.06 11.25
CA ASN A 624 -14.31 6.72 12.28
C ASN A 624 -13.53 7.77 13.10
N ALA A 625 -12.62 8.49 12.45
CA ALA A 625 -11.78 9.49 13.09
C ALA A 625 -12.30 10.92 12.88
N THR A 626 -12.17 11.79 13.87
CA THR A 626 -12.53 13.21 13.76
C THR A 626 -11.57 14.09 14.56
N GLY A 627 -11.51 15.37 14.19
CA GLY A 627 -10.69 16.36 14.91
C GLY A 627 -11.24 16.64 16.31
N ILE A 628 -10.33 16.90 17.25
CA ILE A 628 -10.65 17.36 18.60
C ILE A 628 -9.79 18.55 18.99
N VAL A 629 -10.35 19.41 19.84
CA VAL A 629 -9.67 20.57 20.43
C VAL A 629 -9.90 20.59 21.94
N ASN A 630 -8.88 20.93 22.73
CA ASN A 630 -9.05 21.03 24.18
C ASN A 630 -10.01 22.18 24.55
N VAL A 631 -10.90 21.89 25.49
CA VAL A 631 -11.77 22.87 26.14
C VAL A 631 -11.82 22.54 27.62
N ASP A 632 -11.51 23.50 28.49
CA ASP A 632 -11.56 23.29 29.95
C ASP A 632 -12.92 23.67 30.52
N GLN A 633 -13.40 24.87 30.18
CA GLN A 633 -14.65 25.41 30.73
C GLN A 633 -15.41 26.19 29.66
N ARG A 634 -16.74 26.12 29.79
CA ARG A 634 -17.70 26.93 29.04
C ARG A 634 -18.45 27.79 30.02
N ALA A 635 -18.48 29.08 29.75
CA ALA A 635 -19.16 30.05 30.59
C ALA A 635 -20.06 30.96 29.75
N THR A 636 -21.19 31.31 30.34
CA THR A 636 -22.09 32.34 29.84
C THR A 636 -22.35 33.29 31.00
N GLU A 637 -21.89 34.53 30.87
CA GLU A 637 -22.05 35.57 31.88
C GLU A 637 -22.92 36.69 31.35
N SER A 638 -23.79 37.23 32.21
CA SER A 638 -24.64 38.36 31.88
C SER A 638 -24.22 39.59 32.69
N PHE A 639 -24.05 40.72 32.02
CA PHE A 639 -23.72 42.00 32.63
C PHE A 639 -24.80 43.05 32.32
N THR A 640 -24.86 44.07 33.18
CA THR A 640 -25.77 45.21 33.03
C THR A 640 -24.96 46.48 32.87
N MET A 641 -25.24 47.26 31.82
CA MET A 641 -24.78 48.64 31.73
C MET A 641 -25.74 49.54 32.53
N GLU A 642 -25.49 49.74 33.83
CA GLU A 642 -26.42 50.50 34.69
C GLU A 642 -26.47 51.99 34.32
N ILE A 643 -25.33 52.54 33.91
CA ILE A 643 -25.18 53.93 33.50
C ILE A 643 -24.45 54.01 32.17
N TYR A 644 -24.81 55.00 31.35
CA TYR A 644 -24.12 55.26 30.09
C TYR A 644 -22.71 55.78 30.38
N GLN A 645 -21.70 54.91 30.27
CA GLN A 645 -20.32 55.20 30.64
C GLN A 645 -19.34 54.84 29.51
N GLU A 646 -18.46 55.79 29.19
CA GLU A 646 -17.38 55.60 28.22
C GLU A 646 -16.31 54.63 28.72
N ASN A 647 -15.73 53.83 27.81
CA ASN A 647 -14.63 52.91 28.11
C ASN A 647 -14.91 51.94 29.26
N MET A 648 -16.18 51.52 29.40
CA MET A 648 -16.58 50.64 30.48
C MET A 648 -15.93 49.25 30.29
N ASN A 649 -15.38 48.70 31.38
CA ASN A 649 -14.80 47.37 31.40
C ASN A 649 -15.69 46.40 32.20
N PHE A 650 -15.75 45.14 31.75
CA PHE A 650 -16.42 44.07 32.47
C PHE A 650 -15.44 42.91 32.65
N LYS A 651 -15.20 42.54 33.91
CA LYS A 651 -14.31 41.43 34.28
C LYS A 651 -15.08 40.11 34.24
N LEU A 652 -14.52 39.12 33.56
CA LEU A 652 -15.07 37.78 33.44
C LEU A 652 -14.58 36.90 34.60
N LEU A 653 -15.32 35.83 34.89
CA LEU A 653 -15.03 34.90 35.99
C LEU A 653 -13.74 34.12 35.76
N TYR A 654 -13.48 33.74 34.50
CA TYR A 654 -12.30 32.96 34.12
C TYR A 654 -11.38 33.75 33.18
N ASN A 655 -10.09 33.48 33.30
CA ASN A 655 -9.03 34.05 32.48
C ASN A 655 -8.66 33.07 31.34
N HIS A 656 -7.68 33.43 30.51
CA HIS A 656 -7.15 32.55 29.46
C HIS A 656 -8.22 32.06 28.46
N ILE A 657 -8.92 33.04 27.92
CA ILE A 657 -10.06 32.84 27.04
C ILE A 657 -9.58 32.39 25.65
N THR A 658 -10.13 31.30 25.14
CA THR A 658 -9.82 30.73 23.83
C THR A 658 -10.78 31.25 22.75
N GLU A 659 -12.07 31.33 23.05
CA GLU A 659 -13.12 31.92 22.22
C GLU A 659 -14.02 32.84 23.05
N ILE A 660 -14.48 33.95 22.46
CA ILE A 660 -15.41 34.88 23.11
C ILE A 660 -16.39 35.46 22.09
N SER A 661 -17.67 35.47 22.44
CA SER A 661 -18.73 36.15 21.70
C SER A 661 -19.50 37.05 22.65
N VAL A 662 -19.69 38.31 22.25
CA VAL A 662 -20.44 39.30 23.03
C VAL A 662 -21.72 39.65 22.29
N TYR A 663 -22.83 39.58 23.01
CA TYR A 663 -24.16 39.92 22.52
C TYR A 663 -24.74 41.05 23.37
N ILE A 664 -25.29 42.06 22.71
CA ILE A 664 -25.93 43.21 23.37
C ILE A 664 -27.40 43.22 22.99
N ASN A 665 -28.28 43.37 23.99
CA ASN A 665 -29.70 43.58 23.73
C ASN A 665 -29.92 45.01 23.22
N GLU A 666 -30.25 45.13 21.93
CA GLU A 666 -30.52 46.40 21.24
C GLU A 666 -32.01 46.54 20.86
N SER A 667 -32.92 45.83 21.54
CA SER A 667 -34.37 45.83 21.21
C SER A 667 -34.99 47.23 21.19
N ASP A 668 -34.58 48.12 22.09
CA ASP A 668 -35.05 49.50 22.17
C ASP A 668 -34.41 50.45 21.13
N ASP A 669 -33.28 50.05 20.53
CA ASP A 669 -32.46 50.90 19.66
C ASP A 669 -32.54 50.53 18.16
N LEU A 670 -33.13 49.38 17.83
CA LEU A 670 -33.16 48.85 16.46
C LEU A 670 -34.39 49.30 15.68
N SER A 671 -34.17 49.86 14.48
CA SER A 671 -35.23 50.02 13.49
C SER A 671 -35.61 48.67 12.85
N GLU A 672 -36.83 48.57 12.30
CA GLU A 672 -37.27 47.35 11.59
C GLU A 672 -36.35 46.98 10.41
N GLU A 673 -35.81 47.97 9.71
CA GLU A 673 -34.89 47.76 8.58
C GLU A 673 -33.55 47.16 9.05
N GLN A 674 -32.97 47.71 10.13
CA GLN A 674 -31.74 47.19 10.72
C GLN A 674 -31.92 45.78 11.28
N LEU A 675 -33.06 45.52 11.94
CA LEU A 675 -33.37 44.18 12.44
C LEU A 675 -33.50 43.16 11.31
N ARG A 676 -34.10 43.56 10.18
CA ARG A 676 -34.22 42.71 8.99
C ARG A 676 -32.85 42.37 8.40
N GLN A 677 -31.95 43.35 8.34
CA GLN A 677 -30.59 43.16 7.85
C GLN A 677 -29.79 42.24 8.77
N LEU A 678 -29.80 42.48 10.10
CA LEU A 678 -29.11 41.64 11.07
C LEU A 678 -29.61 40.18 11.06
N LYS A 679 -30.91 39.96 10.80
CA LYS A 679 -31.46 38.60 10.61
C LYS A 679 -30.95 37.93 9.34
N ALA A 680 -30.84 38.68 8.24
CA ALA A 680 -30.27 38.17 6.99
C ALA A 680 -28.80 37.75 7.19
N ASP A 681 -28.06 38.53 7.98
CA ASP A 681 -26.64 38.29 8.29
C ASP A 681 -26.44 37.28 9.43
N ARG A 682 -27.52 36.73 10.02
CA ARG A 682 -27.51 35.84 11.21
C ARG A 682 -26.75 36.43 12.41
N ALA A 683 -26.75 37.75 12.55
CA ALA A 683 -26.03 38.50 13.57
C ALA A 683 -26.90 38.88 14.79
N VAL A 684 -28.16 38.43 14.86
CA VAL A 684 -29.08 38.74 15.98
C VAL A 684 -29.90 37.53 16.41
N ARG A 685 -30.05 37.33 17.73
CA ARG A 685 -30.97 36.35 18.32
C ARG A 685 -32.18 37.12 18.87
N CYS A 686 -33.37 36.82 18.36
CA CYS A 686 -34.61 37.51 18.74
C CYS A 686 -35.44 36.63 19.67
N VAL A 687 -35.91 37.21 20.78
CA VAL A 687 -36.89 36.59 21.69
C VAL A 687 -38.22 37.31 21.51
N TYR A 688 -39.29 36.55 21.29
CA TYR A 688 -40.64 37.08 21.13
C TYR A 688 -41.52 36.63 22.29
N ASN A 689 -42.43 37.49 22.72
CA ASN A 689 -43.42 37.14 23.73
C ASN A 689 -44.56 36.28 23.14
N GLU A 690 -45.48 35.83 24.00
CA GLU A 690 -46.64 35.01 23.61
C GLU A 690 -47.58 35.69 22.59
N ALA A 691 -47.53 37.03 22.48
CA ALA A 691 -48.28 37.81 21.48
C ALA A 691 -47.54 37.98 20.15
N GLY A 692 -46.33 37.40 20.00
CA GLY A 692 -45.50 37.49 18.81
C GLY A 692 -44.77 38.84 18.64
N LEU A 693 -44.77 39.70 19.67
CA LEU A 693 -44.02 40.95 19.67
C LEU A 693 -42.58 40.70 20.11
N LEU A 694 -41.64 41.41 19.48
CA LEU A 694 -40.21 41.35 19.83
C LEU A 694 -40.02 41.87 21.26
N GLN A 695 -39.47 41.02 22.13
CA GLN A 695 -39.16 41.36 23.52
C GLN A 695 -37.67 41.68 23.69
N GLU A 696 -36.79 40.89 23.06
CA GLU A 696 -35.34 41.08 23.14
C GLU A 696 -34.69 40.85 21.78
N ALA A 697 -33.63 41.61 21.49
CA ALA A 697 -32.85 41.49 20.27
C ALA A 697 -31.35 41.49 20.59
N TRP A 698 -30.80 40.30 20.79
CA TRP A 698 -29.39 40.07 21.15
C TRP A 698 -28.50 40.12 19.90
N VAL A 699 -27.92 41.28 19.65
CA VAL A 699 -27.05 41.53 18.49
C VAL A 699 -25.62 41.12 18.82
N ARG A 700 -25.00 40.32 17.97
CA ARG A 700 -23.59 39.96 18.09
C ARG A 700 -22.72 41.17 17.73
N TRP A 701 -21.89 41.59 18.67
CA TRP A 701 -20.88 42.61 18.43
C TRP A 701 -19.60 41.95 17.89
N GLU A 702 -18.81 42.69 17.12
CA GLU A 702 -17.57 42.21 16.52
C GLU A 702 -16.38 42.57 17.40
N ARG A 703 -15.42 41.64 17.52
CA ARG A 703 -14.18 41.88 18.25
C ARG A 703 -13.25 42.72 17.38
N ALA A 704 -12.83 43.88 17.88
CA ALA A 704 -11.74 44.66 17.31
C ALA A 704 -10.45 44.46 18.12
N ASP A 705 -9.29 44.59 17.48
CA ASP A 705 -8.00 44.58 18.20
C ASP A 705 -7.80 45.87 19.00
N ASP A 706 -8.25 47.00 18.45
CA ASP A 706 -8.35 48.29 19.12
C ASP A 706 -9.50 49.13 18.54
N PHE A 707 -9.79 50.28 19.15
CA PHE A 707 -10.85 51.18 18.68
C PHE A 707 -10.38 52.22 17.65
N LEU A 708 -9.10 52.28 17.26
CA LEU A 708 -8.55 53.38 16.45
C LEU A 708 -9.23 53.53 15.09
N ASN A 709 -9.62 52.41 14.49
CA ASN A 709 -10.33 52.36 13.20
C ASN A 709 -11.85 52.25 13.34
N SER A 710 -12.39 52.26 14.56
CA SER A 710 -13.82 52.11 14.81
C SER A 710 -14.54 53.46 14.69
N LEU A 711 -15.70 53.46 14.03
CA LEU A 711 -16.60 54.61 13.93
C LEU A 711 -17.55 54.67 15.16
N PRO A 712 -18.21 55.82 15.40
CA PRO A 712 -19.13 56.01 16.54
C PRO A 712 -20.26 54.98 16.69
N MET A 713 -20.72 54.42 15.57
CA MET A 713 -21.86 53.49 15.53
C MET A 713 -21.45 52.03 15.32
N ASP A 714 -20.15 51.77 15.19
CA ASP A 714 -19.64 50.41 14.98
C ASP A 714 -19.84 49.59 16.26
N ARG A 715 -20.39 48.38 16.08
CA ARG A 715 -20.67 47.42 17.16
C ARG A 715 -19.39 46.66 17.53
N HIS A 716 -18.38 47.39 17.98
CA HIS A 716 -17.09 46.82 18.31
C HIS A 716 -16.88 46.71 19.82
N TYR A 717 -16.25 45.61 20.23
CA TYR A 717 -15.70 45.46 21.57
C TYR A 717 -14.23 45.03 21.48
N VAL A 718 -13.45 45.39 22.50
CA VAL A 718 -12.09 44.89 22.69
C VAL A 718 -12.13 43.88 23.83
N SER A 719 -11.35 42.81 23.73
CA SER A 719 -11.27 41.79 24.79
C SER A 719 -9.83 41.47 25.11
N ASN A 720 -9.46 41.53 26.39
CA ASN A 720 -8.19 40.99 26.86
C ASN A 720 -8.41 39.54 27.30
N ARG A 721 -7.93 38.61 26.47
CA ARG A 721 -8.15 37.17 26.64
C ARG A 721 -7.29 36.57 27.75
N THR A 722 -6.16 37.19 28.07
CA THR A 722 -5.24 36.70 29.11
C THR A 722 -5.74 37.10 30.48
N GLU A 723 -6.17 38.34 30.66
CA GLU A 723 -6.71 38.83 31.92
C GLU A 723 -8.21 38.55 32.06
N GLY A 724 -8.95 38.24 30.99
CA GLY A 724 -10.38 37.91 31.07
C GLY A 724 -11.25 39.13 31.32
N TYR A 725 -11.20 40.13 30.45
CA TYR A 725 -12.16 41.24 30.47
C TYR A 725 -12.54 41.71 29.06
N ILE A 726 -13.70 42.35 28.96
CA ILE A 726 -14.15 43.07 27.76
C ILE A 726 -14.21 44.57 28.02
N LEU A 727 -14.01 45.35 26.97
CA LEU A 727 -13.99 46.81 26.97
C LEU A 727 -14.87 47.29 25.82
N PHE A 728 -15.70 48.29 26.10
CA PHE A 728 -16.50 49.00 25.10
C PHE A 728 -15.89 50.35 24.74
N GLY A 729 -16.31 50.91 23.60
CA GLY A 729 -15.80 52.18 23.09
C GLY A 729 -16.20 53.39 23.94
N ASN A 730 -15.92 54.58 23.42
CA ASN A 730 -16.28 55.85 24.05
C ASN A 730 -17.36 56.63 23.27
N GLY A 731 -18.03 55.98 22.30
CA GLY A 731 -19.06 56.62 21.48
C GLY A 731 -18.51 57.52 20.38
N LYS A 732 -17.20 57.81 20.35
CA LYS A 732 -16.50 58.39 19.21
C LYS A 732 -15.77 57.32 18.40
N TYR A 733 -15.12 56.40 19.11
CA TYR A 733 -14.40 55.26 18.57
C TYR A 733 -15.05 53.99 19.14
N GLY A 734 -15.97 53.41 18.37
CA GLY A 734 -16.83 52.30 18.81
C GLY A 734 -18.05 52.77 19.62
N ARG A 735 -19.17 52.07 19.42
CA ARG A 735 -20.44 52.34 20.10
C ARG A 735 -20.38 51.95 21.59
N ILE A 736 -21.18 52.63 22.41
CA ILE A 736 -21.40 52.28 23.83
C ILE A 736 -22.74 51.54 23.94
N PRO A 737 -22.80 50.40 24.65
CA PRO A 737 -24.08 49.75 24.98
C PRO A 737 -25.04 50.71 25.71
N SER A 738 -26.32 50.64 25.38
CA SER A 738 -27.34 51.45 26.04
C SER A 738 -27.47 51.09 27.52
N ALA A 739 -27.85 52.05 28.35
CA ALA A 739 -28.07 51.78 29.77
C ALA A 739 -29.36 50.98 29.98
N SER A 740 -29.35 50.02 30.90
CA SER A 740 -30.46 49.11 31.18
C SER A 740 -30.63 48.86 32.67
N GLN A 741 -31.86 48.57 33.10
CA GLN A 741 -32.16 48.09 34.47
C GLN A 741 -32.05 46.57 34.60
N GLU A 742 -32.06 45.85 33.48
CA GLU A 742 -31.92 44.40 33.38
C GLU A 742 -30.62 44.05 32.63
N PRO A 743 -30.06 42.83 32.81
CA PRO A 743 -28.87 42.41 32.07
C PRO A 743 -29.07 42.54 30.56
N ASN A 744 -28.25 43.38 29.93
CA ASN A 744 -28.34 43.70 28.51
C ASN A 744 -27.08 43.33 27.73
N ILE A 745 -26.13 42.67 28.39
CA ILE A 745 -24.88 42.19 27.83
C ILE A 745 -24.75 40.71 28.17
N ILE A 746 -24.59 39.85 27.17
CA ILE A 746 -24.29 38.43 27.35
C ILE A 746 -22.91 38.16 26.75
N VAL A 747 -22.05 37.52 27.52
CA VAL A 747 -20.72 37.10 27.09
C VAL A 747 -20.66 35.57 27.16
N GLU A 748 -20.53 34.94 25.99
CA GLU A 748 -20.32 33.50 25.85
C GLU A 748 -18.85 33.26 25.55
N TYR A 749 -18.16 32.47 26.36
CA TYR A 749 -16.73 32.25 26.16
C TYR A 749 -16.26 30.85 26.62
N LYS A 750 -15.13 30.43 26.04
CA LYS A 750 -14.44 29.18 26.37
C LYS A 750 -13.07 29.49 26.95
N THR A 751 -12.60 28.62 27.83
CA THR A 751 -11.21 28.62 28.31
C THR A 751 -10.56 27.28 27.99
N GLY A 752 -9.24 27.27 27.93
CA GLY A 752 -8.53 26.07 27.52
C GLY A 752 -7.04 26.27 27.31
N GLY A 753 -6.38 25.15 27.11
CA GLY A 753 -5.07 25.01 26.54
C GLY A 753 -3.92 25.01 27.53
N GLY A 754 -2.75 25.30 26.99
CA GLY A 754 -1.49 25.09 27.71
C GLY A 754 -0.80 23.81 27.29
N ARG A 755 0.47 23.67 27.71
CA ARG A 755 1.29 22.49 27.37
C ARG A 755 0.78 21.20 27.98
N ARG A 756 0.03 21.29 29.08
CA ARG A 756 -0.59 20.16 29.79
C ARG A 756 -1.59 19.37 28.93
N THR A 757 -2.09 19.97 27.86
CA THR A 757 -3.08 19.35 26.97
C THR A 757 -2.42 18.59 25.81
N ASN A 758 -1.09 18.61 25.70
CA ASN A 758 -0.34 17.83 24.73
C ASN A 758 -0.17 16.39 25.24
N LEU A 759 -1.13 15.53 24.93
CA LEU A 759 -1.20 14.17 25.44
C LEU A 759 -0.57 13.15 24.46
N PRO A 760 -0.01 12.03 24.96
CA PRO A 760 0.47 10.96 24.09
C PRO A 760 -0.68 10.28 23.33
N ALA A 761 -0.35 9.44 22.34
CA ALA A 761 -1.31 8.56 21.68
C ALA A 761 -2.01 7.67 22.73
N GLU A 762 -3.28 7.33 22.48
CA GLU A 762 -4.13 6.49 23.33
C GLU A 762 -4.46 7.07 24.72
N ALA A 763 -4.12 8.33 25.02
CA ALA A 763 -4.42 8.95 26.31
C ALA A 763 -5.90 9.32 26.51
N VAL A 764 -6.59 9.74 25.44
CA VAL A 764 -8.02 10.08 25.47
C VAL A 764 -8.80 8.79 25.37
N GLN A 765 -9.50 8.37 26.43
CA GLN A 765 -10.16 7.05 26.48
C GLN A 765 -11.62 7.10 26.93
N LYS A 766 -12.09 8.27 27.36
CA LYS A 766 -13.41 8.42 27.98
C LYS A 766 -14.29 9.35 27.16
N MET A 767 -15.59 9.07 27.20
CA MET A 767 -16.63 9.96 26.72
C MET A 767 -17.43 10.45 27.93
N ASP A 768 -17.70 11.75 28.02
CA ASP A 768 -18.49 12.31 29.13
C ASP A 768 -19.94 11.79 29.10
N ARG A 769 -20.50 11.69 27.89
CA ARG A 769 -21.83 11.10 27.64
C ARG A 769 -21.67 9.84 26.81
N SER A 770 -22.29 8.75 27.27
CA SER A 770 -22.39 7.55 26.45
C SER A 770 -23.27 7.84 25.23
N ILE A 771 -22.65 7.79 24.07
CA ILE A 771 -23.37 7.72 22.79
C ILE A 771 -23.70 6.24 22.57
N GLY A 772 -24.94 5.95 22.20
CA GLY A 772 -25.40 4.57 22.03
C GLY A 772 -24.45 3.77 21.13
N PHE A 773 -24.19 2.51 21.48
CA PHE A 773 -23.38 1.57 20.69
C PHE A 773 -21.92 1.94 20.41
N ILE A 774 -21.41 3.06 20.92
CA ILE A 774 -19.97 3.35 20.96
C ILE A 774 -19.41 2.79 22.26
N ASN A 775 -18.41 1.91 22.18
CA ASN A 775 -17.78 1.29 23.35
C ASN A 775 -16.38 1.82 23.66
N HIS A 776 -15.73 2.42 22.67
CA HIS A 776 -14.34 2.83 22.77
C HIS A 776 -14.10 4.12 21.98
N VAL A 777 -13.27 4.98 22.56
CA VAL A 777 -12.69 6.16 21.92
C VAL A 777 -11.20 6.14 22.23
N SER A 778 -10.37 6.43 21.24
CA SER A 778 -8.93 6.61 21.44
C SER A 778 -8.37 7.62 20.46
N ASN A 779 -7.33 8.35 20.87
CA ASN A 779 -6.57 9.19 19.93
C ASN A 779 -5.45 8.36 19.26
N PRO A 780 -5.50 8.14 17.93
CA PRO A 780 -4.50 7.29 17.26
C PRO A 780 -3.09 7.90 17.24
N ALA A 781 -3.02 9.22 17.33
CA ALA A 781 -1.77 9.98 17.36
C ALA A 781 -1.72 10.92 18.57
N LYS A 782 -0.53 11.43 18.89
CA LYS A 782 -0.33 12.40 19.98
C LYS A 782 -1.10 13.70 19.68
N LEU A 783 -1.64 14.31 20.73
CA LEU A 783 -2.23 15.65 20.66
C LEU A 783 -1.12 16.69 20.81
N SER A 784 -1.12 17.72 19.98
CA SER A 784 -0.07 18.74 19.93
C SER A 784 -0.64 20.14 19.73
N GLY A 785 0.22 21.17 19.72
CA GLY A 785 -0.19 22.56 19.51
C GLY A 785 -0.66 23.32 20.76
N GLY A 786 -0.68 22.68 21.94
CA GLY A 786 -0.97 23.32 23.21
C GLY A 786 0.19 24.18 23.71
N TYR A 787 -0.04 25.48 23.92
CA TYR A 787 0.97 26.43 24.44
C TYR A 787 0.47 27.19 25.65
N ASP A 788 1.36 27.39 26.62
CA ASP A 788 1.09 28.20 27.81
C ASP A 788 1.00 29.69 27.46
N VAL A 789 0.53 30.50 28.41
CA VAL A 789 0.58 31.97 28.31
C VAL A 789 2.00 32.41 27.95
N GLU A 790 2.11 33.40 27.07
CA GLU A 790 3.41 33.94 26.69
C GLU A 790 4.12 34.51 27.92
N SER A 791 5.40 34.19 28.07
CA SER A 791 6.17 34.75 29.18
C SER A 791 6.41 36.25 28.97
N LEU A 792 6.59 36.99 30.07
CA LEU A 792 6.88 38.43 30.00
C LEU A 792 8.13 38.74 29.14
N THR A 793 9.11 37.84 29.13
CA THR A 793 10.35 38.03 28.36
C THR A 793 10.08 37.92 26.86
N GLU A 794 9.32 36.90 26.45
CA GLU A 794 8.93 36.68 25.06
C GLU A 794 8.04 37.82 24.54
N ALA A 795 7.08 38.28 25.35
CA ALA A 795 6.23 39.40 25.00
C ALA A 795 7.03 40.68 24.78
N ILE A 796 8.02 40.97 25.64
CA ILE A 796 8.92 42.11 25.47
C ILE A 796 9.71 42.00 24.16
N GLU A 797 10.22 40.81 23.82
CA GLU A 797 10.96 40.58 22.59
C GLU A 797 10.05 40.75 21.37
N ARG A 798 8.85 40.17 21.38
CA ARG A 798 7.83 40.30 20.34
C ARG A 798 7.46 41.75 20.07
N ASN A 799 7.09 42.49 21.11
CA ASN A 799 6.70 43.89 20.95
C ASN A 799 7.87 44.77 20.51
N SER A 800 9.10 44.50 20.98
CA SER A 800 10.30 45.19 20.50
C SER A 800 10.52 44.99 19.00
N SER A 801 10.34 43.77 18.52
CA SER A 801 10.45 43.40 17.11
C SER A 801 9.33 43.95 16.24
N MET A 802 8.09 43.99 16.75
CA MET A 802 6.96 44.61 16.05
C MET A 802 7.18 46.12 15.84
N LEU A 803 7.69 46.84 16.85
CA LEU A 803 8.07 48.25 16.70
C LEU A 803 9.15 48.47 15.64
N ARG A 804 10.13 47.56 15.59
CA ARG A 804 11.26 47.63 14.66
C ARG A 804 10.84 47.34 13.21
N THR A 805 9.99 46.34 13.01
CA THR A 805 9.53 45.89 11.69
C THR A 805 8.36 46.73 11.16
N GLN A 806 7.62 47.42 12.03
CA GLN A 806 6.37 48.12 11.70
C GLN A 806 5.38 47.23 10.94
N GLY A 807 5.38 45.92 11.25
CA GLY A 807 4.52 44.93 10.61
C GLY A 807 4.88 44.59 9.17
N LYS A 808 6.05 44.99 8.65
CA LYS A 808 6.49 44.70 7.27
C LYS A 808 7.80 43.92 7.22
N ALA A 809 7.88 42.91 6.35
CA ALA A 809 9.08 42.13 6.13
C ALA A 809 9.91 42.71 4.98
N VAL A 810 11.02 43.40 5.31
CA VAL A 810 11.90 44.05 4.31
C VAL A 810 13.27 43.37 4.25
N THR A 811 13.85 43.08 5.40
CA THR A 811 15.15 42.39 5.54
C THR A 811 14.96 40.93 5.94
N ALA A 812 15.96 40.08 5.70
CA ALA A 812 15.94 38.67 6.12
C ALA A 812 15.63 38.51 7.62
N ARG A 813 16.11 39.45 8.46
CA ARG A 813 15.81 39.46 9.89
C ARG A 813 14.34 39.81 10.18
N ASP A 814 13.72 40.68 9.38
CA ASP A 814 12.30 41.02 9.54
C ASP A 814 11.42 39.82 9.22
N PHE A 815 11.76 39.07 8.17
CA PHE A 815 11.11 37.80 7.87
C PHE A 815 11.25 36.81 9.04
N GLU A 816 12.47 36.61 9.55
CA GLU A 816 12.72 35.73 10.70
C GLU A 816 11.92 36.13 11.94
N GLU A 817 11.81 37.42 12.25
CA GLU A 817 11.06 37.89 13.42
C GLU A 817 9.55 37.77 13.20
N LEU A 818 9.03 38.15 12.03
CA LEU A 818 7.59 38.09 11.74
C LEU A 818 7.06 36.66 11.67
N VAL A 819 7.82 35.71 11.12
CA VAL A 819 7.40 34.29 11.05
C VAL A 819 7.22 33.70 12.45
N LYS A 820 8.05 34.09 13.43
CA LYS A 820 7.88 33.66 14.83
C LYS A 820 6.58 34.15 15.46
N TYR A 821 5.95 35.17 14.89
CA TYR A 821 4.67 35.71 15.37
C TYR A 821 3.49 35.21 14.55
N ALA A 822 3.73 34.56 13.41
CA ALA A 822 2.68 33.94 12.63
C ALA A 822 2.01 32.82 13.44
N THR A 823 2.81 32.03 14.14
CA THR A 823 2.34 30.89 14.93
C THR A 823 3.29 30.57 16.06
N ARG A 824 2.76 30.08 17.19
CA ARG A 824 3.57 29.69 18.36
C ARG A 824 4.35 28.40 18.16
N ASN A 825 4.03 27.63 17.12
CA ASN A 825 4.74 26.40 16.80
C ASN A 825 6.08 26.61 16.07
N VAL A 826 6.59 27.84 15.97
CA VAL A 826 7.90 28.11 15.38
C VAL A 826 8.98 28.09 16.47
N GLN A 827 9.80 27.04 16.49
CA GLN A 827 10.96 26.95 17.37
C GLN A 827 12.13 27.78 16.86
N MET A 828 12.41 27.67 15.56
CA MET A 828 13.53 28.35 14.91
C MET A 828 13.16 28.68 13.48
N VAL A 829 13.61 29.83 13.00
CA VAL A 829 13.46 30.21 11.59
C VAL A 829 14.74 30.85 11.11
N LYS A 830 15.10 30.58 9.86
CA LYS A 830 16.18 31.25 9.15
C LYS A 830 15.74 31.64 7.75
N CYS A 831 15.95 32.91 7.40
CA CYS A 831 15.64 33.44 6.09
C CYS A 831 16.90 33.43 5.21
N PHE A 832 16.77 32.85 4.02
CA PHE A 832 17.80 32.79 2.99
C PHE A 832 17.34 33.58 1.76
N ALA A 833 17.77 34.83 1.67
CA ALA A 833 17.50 35.69 0.52
C ALA A 833 18.39 35.31 -0.67
N GLY A 834 17.80 35.25 -1.87
CA GLY A 834 18.46 34.89 -3.12
C GLY A 834 18.61 33.39 -3.35
N TYR A 835 17.87 32.56 -2.62
CA TYR A 835 17.87 31.11 -2.76
C TYR A 835 16.43 30.60 -2.90
N ASP A 836 16.25 29.48 -3.61
CA ASP A 836 14.95 28.79 -3.75
C ASP A 836 14.79 27.64 -2.73
N ALA A 837 13.66 26.94 -2.77
CA ALA A 837 13.37 25.81 -1.85
C ALA A 837 14.42 24.69 -1.92
N SER A 838 15.05 24.48 -3.08
CA SER A 838 16.05 23.43 -3.28
C SER A 838 17.45 23.84 -2.79
N GLY A 839 17.65 25.10 -2.40
CA GLY A 839 18.94 25.62 -1.95
C GLY A 839 19.80 26.22 -3.07
N ASN A 840 19.26 26.34 -4.28
CA ASN A 840 19.95 26.92 -5.42
C ASN A 840 19.83 28.45 -5.40
N LYS A 841 20.86 29.14 -5.91
CA LYS A 841 20.81 30.61 -6.03
C LYS A 841 19.78 31.01 -7.09
N LYS A 842 18.77 31.78 -6.69
CA LYS A 842 17.72 32.29 -7.57
C LYS A 842 17.40 33.75 -7.26
N SER A 843 17.51 34.61 -8.26
CA SER A 843 17.35 36.06 -8.08
C SER A 843 15.93 36.44 -7.66
N GLY A 844 15.84 37.17 -6.54
CA GLY A 844 14.58 37.61 -5.94
C GLY A 844 13.80 36.51 -5.21
N ALA A 845 14.34 35.30 -5.09
CA ALA A 845 13.74 34.24 -4.28
C ALA A 845 14.05 34.47 -2.79
N VAL A 846 13.13 34.10 -1.91
CA VAL A 846 13.27 34.15 -0.46
C VAL A 846 12.80 32.81 0.08
N THR A 847 13.72 32.08 0.71
CA THR A 847 13.40 30.80 1.37
C THR A 847 13.44 30.99 2.88
N LEU A 848 12.33 30.66 3.55
CA LEU A 848 12.21 30.60 5.00
C LEU A 848 12.31 29.13 5.40
N VAL A 849 13.39 28.79 6.10
CA VAL A 849 13.54 27.46 6.69
C VAL A 849 13.03 27.54 8.12
N VAL A 850 11.98 26.78 8.43
CA VAL A 850 11.24 26.85 9.68
C VAL A 850 11.30 25.50 10.38
N LEU A 851 11.82 25.50 11.60
CA LEU A 851 11.81 24.37 12.50
C LEU A 851 10.64 24.52 13.48
N ARG A 852 9.79 23.51 13.55
CA ARG A 852 8.68 23.47 14.49
C ARG A 852 9.12 23.14 15.93
N SER A 853 8.34 23.53 16.93
CA SER A 853 8.60 23.17 18.33
C SER A 853 8.44 21.69 18.61
N ASP A 854 7.61 21.01 17.82
CA ASP A 854 7.32 19.57 17.89
C ASP A 854 8.01 18.77 16.78
N TYR A 855 9.14 19.24 16.25
CA TYR A 855 9.89 18.62 15.13
C TYR A 855 10.29 17.15 15.32
N GLN A 856 10.23 16.63 16.55
CA GLN A 856 10.55 15.22 16.88
C GLN A 856 9.33 14.28 16.79
N ILE A 857 8.11 14.82 16.68
CA ILE A 857 6.87 14.04 16.83
C ILE A 857 6.33 13.56 15.48
N SER A 858 6.32 14.42 14.45
CA SER A 858 5.89 14.08 13.10
C SER A 858 6.21 15.20 12.11
N ARG A 859 6.93 14.89 11.03
CA ARG A 859 7.32 15.83 9.96
C ARG A 859 6.16 16.18 9.03
N THR A 860 5.11 15.36 8.97
CA THR A 860 4.00 15.54 8.02
C THR A 860 3.05 16.68 8.42
N GLN A 861 3.12 17.19 9.64
CA GLN A 861 2.27 18.30 10.12
C GLN A 861 2.80 19.71 9.76
N PHE A 862 3.76 19.85 8.84
CA PHE A 862 4.30 21.17 8.48
C PHE A 862 3.40 22.01 7.57
N ALA A 863 2.60 21.39 6.69
CA ALA A 863 1.77 22.14 5.74
C ALA A 863 0.77 23.12 6.41
N PRO A 864 0.03 22.75 7.46
CA PRO A 864 -0.82 23.71 8.17
C PRO A 864 -0.04 24.92 8.71
N VAL A 865 1.15 24.68 9.28
CA VAL A 865 2.05 25.73 9.78
C VAL A 865 2.55 26.61 8.64
N ARG A 866 2.93 26.01 7.51
CA ARG A 866 3.36 26.69 6.30
C ARG A 866 2.28 27.63 5.78
N ASP A 867 1.04 27.14 5.71
CA ASP A 867 -0.09 27.89 5.15
C ASP A 867 -0.54 29.00 6.10
N GLU A 868 -0.48 28.78 7.43
CA GLU A 868 -0.65 29.82 8.44
C GLU A 868 0.41 30.93 8.29
N ILE A 869 1.67 30.56 8.07
CA ILE A 869 2.76 31.51 7.80
C ILE A 869 2.51 32.29 6.51
N TYR A 870 2.10 31.63 5.42
CA TYR A 870 1.78 32.31 4.16
C TYR A 870 0.65 33.33 4.35
N ARG A 871 -0.45 32.91 4.99
CA ARG A 871 -1.61 33.78 5.27
C ARG A 871 -1.22 34.97 6.15
N TYR A 872 -0.42 34.74 7.19
CA TYR A 872 0.07 35.81 8.06
C TYR A 872 0.98 36.80 7.33
N LEU A 873 1.81 36.33 6.39
CA LEU A 873 2.75 37.16 5.65
C LEU A 873 2.11 37.90 4.47
N GLU A 874 0.93 37.50 4.00
CA GLU A 874 0.30 38.00 2.77
C GLU A 874 0.23 39.53 2.70
N ASP A 875 -0.21 40.18 3.77
CA ASP A 875 -0.31 41.64 3.87
C ASP A 875 0.98 42.31 4.38
N LYS A 876 2.01 41.54 4.75
CA LYS A 876 3.26 42.01 5.38
C LYS A 876 4.45 42.05 4.42
N ILE A 877 4.31 41.45 3.25
CA ILE A 877 5.35 41.35 2.24
C ILE A 877 4.94 42.04 0.93
N SER A 878 5.88 42.14 -0.03
CA SER A 878 5.54 42.60 -1.37
C SER A 878 4.73 41.53 -2.11
N GLY A 879 3.56 41.89 -2.66
CA GLY A 879 2.71 40.98 -3.43
C GLY A 879 3.42 40.30 -4.62
N ASN A 880 4.52 40.89 -5.14
CA ASN A 880 5.34 40.28 -6.18
C ASN A 880 6.00 38.95 -5.75
N LEU A 881 6.32 38.77 -4.47
CA LEU A 881 6.92 37.53 -3.97
C LEU A 881 5.94 36.35 -4.08
N ILE A 882 4.66 36.61 -3.80
CA ILE A 882 3.59 35.61 -3.87
C ILE A 882 3.20 35.37 -5.33
N ALA A 883 2.88 36.45 -6.06
CA ALA A 883 2.41 36.36 -7.44
C ALA A 883 3.42 35.67 -8.38
N LEU A 884 4.72 35.82 -8.12
CA LEU A 884 5.78 35.19 -8.92
C LEU A 884 6.29 33.86 -8.33
N LYS A 885 5.63 33.29 -7.31
CA LYS A 885 6.04 32.08 -6.59
C LYS A 885 7.52 32.10 -6.18
N LYS A 886 7.95 33.23 -5.59
CA LYS A 886 9.34 33.48 -5.15
C LYS A 886 9.53 33.41 -3.64
N LEU A 887 8.47 33.24 -2.86
CA LEU A 887 8.54 32.93 -1.44
C LEU A 887 8.34 31.43 -1.22
N SER A 888 9.31 30.78 -0.59
CA SER A 888 9.23 29.37 -0.17
C SER A 888 9.33 29.28 1.34
N VAL A 889 8.45 28.50 1.96
CA VAL A 889 8.49 28.17 3.39
C VAL A 889 8.67 26.65 3.49
N ILE A 890 9.81 26.20 4.02
CA ILE A 890 10.24 24.79 4.02
C ILE A 890 10.77 24.36 5.39
N GLU A 891 10.86 23.06 5.63
CA GLU A 891 11.52 22.50 6.82
C GLU A 891 13.04 22.33 6.63
N PRO A 892 13.82 22.32 7.72
CA PRO A 892 15.22 21.96 7.66
C PRO A 892 15.42 20.46 7.37
N LYS A 893 16.44 20.12 6.59
CA LYS A 893 16.86 18.73 6.38
C LYS A 893 17.70 18.25 7.56
N PHE A 894 17.26 17.19 8.23
CA PHE A 894 18.04 16.60 9.32
C PHE A 894 19.17 15.72 8.79
N VAL A 895 20.32 15.83 9.43
CA VAL A 895 21.52 15.05 9.13
C VAL A 895 21.84 14.24 10.38
N GLU A 896 21.58 12.94 10.35
CA GLU A 896 21.94 12.04 11.43
C GLU A 896 23.46 11.87 11.45
N MET A 897 24.08 12.22 12.56
CA MET A 897 25.52 12.18 12.74
C MET A 897 25.88 11.03 13.66
N ARG A 898 26.63 10.06 13.13
CA ARG A 898 27.16 8.94 13.89
C ARG A 898 28.62 9.19 14.21
N VAL A 899 28.96 9.08 15.49
CA VAL A 899 30.32 9.33 15.98
C VAL A 899 30.94 8.01 16.39
N ARG A 900 32.09 7.68 15.78
CA ARG A 900 32.99 6.65 16.31
C ARG A 900 34.10 7.30 17.10
N ALA A 901 34.12 7.10 18.42
CA ALA A 901 35.09 7.68 19.33
C ALA A 901 35.98 6.60 19.95
N GLU A 902 37.30 6.72 19.75
CA GLU A 902 38.31 5.87 20.40
C GLU A 902 38.85 6.60 21.64
N ILE A 903 38.54 6.08 22.83
CA ILE A 903 38.77 6.74 24.11
C ILE A 903 39.67 5.87 25.00
N ARG A 904 40.64 6.49 25.68
CA ARG A 904 41.41 5.82 26.73
C ARG A 904 40.93 6.24 28.10
N VAL A 905 40.73 5.28 28.99
CA VAL A 905 40.33 5.51 30.40
C VAL A 905 41.44 5.10 31.35
N ARG A 906 41.52 5.77 32.50
CA ARG A 906 42.55 5.52 33.52
C ARG A 906 42.28 4.27 34.36
N ASP A 907 41.02 3.92 34.57
CA ASP A 907 40.59 2.82 35.44
C ASP A 907 39.59 1.93 34.68
N MET A 908 39.82 0.61 34.73
CA MET A 908 38.93 -0.40 34.14
C MET A 908 37.52 -0.36 34.74
N ASN A 909 37.37 0.02 36.01
CA ASN A 909 36.07 0.12 36.68
C ASN A 909 35.20 1.29 36.15
N GLN A 910 35.79 2.21 35.36
CA GLN A 910 35.10 3.37 34.82
C GLN A 910 34.62 3.18 33.37
N VAL A 911 34.89 2.04 32.74
CA VAL A 911 34.56 1.78 31.33
C VAL A 911 33.06 1.98 31.04
N PHE A 912 32.18 1.36 31.83
CA PHE A 912 30.73 1.46 31.61
C PHE A 912 30.18 2.86 31.89
N SER A 913 30.65 3.50 32.97
CA SER A 913 30.23 4.87 33.31
C SER A 913 30.70 5.88 32.27
N VAL A 914 31.94 5.76 31.78
CA VAL A 914 32.46 6.64 30.71
C VAL A 914 31.69 6.40 29.43
N LYS A 915 31.42 5.15 29.04
CA LYS A 915 30.65 4.84 27.83
C LYS A 915 29.26 5.50 27.88
N LYS A 916 28.54 5.35 28.99
CA LYS A 916 27.22 5.95 29.20
C LYS A 916 27.30 7.49 29.18
N SER A 917 28.23 8.09 29.91
CA SER A 917 28.40 9.55 29.94
C SER A 917 28.78 10.14 28.58
N VAL A 918 29.59 9.44 27.78
CA VAL A 918 29.96 9.86 26.43
C VAL A 918 28.73 9.82 25.51
N GLN A 919 27.93 8.76 25.57
CA GLN A 919 26.69 8.64 24.80
C GLN A 919 25.74 9.80 25.15
N GLU A 920 25.41 9.96 26.44
CA GLU A 920 24.52 11.03 26.91
C GLU A 920 25.03 12.42 26.53
N ARG A 921 26.35 12.63 26.58
CA ARG A 921 26.96 13.92 26.24
C ARG A 921 26.89 14.21 24.75
N LEU A 922 27.09 13.21 23.88
CA LEU A 922 26.96 13.37 22.44
C LEU A 922 25.50 13.64 22.05
N ASP A 923 24.55 12.89 22.61
CA ASP A 923 23.12 13.07 22.40
C ASP A 923 22.66 14.47 22.83
N GLN A 924 23.12 14.93 24.01
CA GLN A 924 22.86 16.28 24.47
C GLN A 924 23.51 17.33 23.55
N PHE A 925 24.77 17.13 23.15
CA PHE A 925 25.52 18.09 22.35
C PHE A 925 24.94 18.27 20.95
N MET A 926 24.44 17.19 20.35
CA MET A 926 23.81 17.18 19.02
C MET A 926 22.32 17.54 19.04
N ASN A 927 21.73 17.73 20.22
CA ASN A 927 20.35 18.19 20.31
C ASN A 927 20.16 19.55 19.60
N VAL A 928 19.16 19.62 18.72
CA VAL A 928 18.93 20.78 17.84
C VAL A 928 18.63 22.05 18.64
N VAL A 929 17.84 21.96 19.70
CA VAL A 929 17.32 23.11 20.44
C VAL A 929 18.17 23.42 21.67
N ASN A 930 18.61 22.37 22.37
CA ASN A 930 19.25 22.47 23.68
C ASN A 930 20.72 22.03 23.67
N GLY A 931 21.26 21.69 22.50
CA GLY A 931 22.64 21.26 22.34
C GLY A 931 23.63 22.41 22.22
N ASN A 932 24.78 22.13 21.60
CA ASN A 932 25.93 23.03 21.55
C ASN A 932 26.55 23.32 22.95
N PHE A 933 27.68 24.03 23.01
CA PHE A 933 28.42 24.26 24.27
C PHE A 933 27.70 25.19 25.25
N ASP A 934 26.90 26.12 24.75
CA ASP A 934 26.18 27.11 25.54
C ASP A 934 24.74 26.70 25.86
N GLY A 935 24.31 25.51 25.40
CA GLY A 935 22.94 25.02 25.54
C GLY A 935 21.92 25.79 24.69
N SER A 936 22.37 26.60 23.73
CA SER A 936 21.49 27.39 22.84
C SER A 936 21.04 26.64 21.57
N GLY A 937 21.51 25.40 21.39
CA GLY A 937 21.21 24.58 20.23
C GLY A 937 22.03 24.93 18.99
N TRP A 938 21.67 24.28 17.88
CA TRP A 938 22.31 24.43 16.57
C TRP A 938 21.49 25.34 15.67
N LYS A 939 22.17 26.30 15.02
CA LYS A 939 21.52 27.18 14.04
C LYS A 939 21.32 26.45 12.71
N ILE A 940 20.19 26.67 12.05
CA ILE A 940 19.92 26.16 10.69
C ILE A 940 21.10 26.49 9.77
N GLY A 941 21.60 25.46 9.08
CA GLY A 941 22.77 25.51 8.20
C GLY A 941 24.12 25.32 8.89
N ARG A 942 24.15 24.89 10.17
CA ARG A 942 25.37 24.60 10.92
C ARG A 942 25.34 23.19 11.50
N LEU A 943 26.40 22.44 11.26
CA LEU A 943 26.62 21.10 11.80
C LEU A 943 27.86 21.08 12.71
N PRO A 944 27.90 20.23 13.75
CA PRO A 944 29.07 20.01 14.56
C PRO A 944 30.26 19.49 13.75
N ASN A 945 31.43 20.08 13.99
CA ASN A 945 32.67 19.57 13.42
C ASN A 945 33.41 18.65 14.40
N LYS A 946 34.42 17.93 13.88
CA LYS A 946 35.24 16.98 14.65
C LYS A 946 35.91 17.60 15.89
N ILE A 947 36.36 18.85 15.81
CA ILE A 947 37.01 19.53 16.95
C ILE A 947 35.99 19.82 18.04
N GLN A 948 34.80 20.29 17.66
CA GLN A 948 33.72 20.57 18.59
C GLN A 948 33.24 19.29 19.28
N ILE A 949 33.03 18.19 18.55
CA ILE A 949 32.66 16.91 19.14
C ILE A 949 33.73 16.40 20.11
N ARG A 950 35.03 16.55 19.75
CA ARG A 950 36.14 16.19 20.66
C ARG A 950 36.08 16.96 21.97
N ASN A 951 35.92 18.27 21.87
CA ASN A 951 35.87 19.14 23.05
C ASN A 951 34.61 18.90 23.89
N ALA A 952 33.51 18.45 23.29
CA ALA A 952 32.28 18.15 24.02
C ALA A 952 32.42 16.96 24.97
N ILE A 953 33.28 15.99 24.63
CA ILE A 953 33.46 14.73 25.39
C ILE A 953 34.74 14.68 26.23
N ILE A 954 35.78 15.47 25.92
CA ILE A 954 37.10 15.36 26.58
C ILE A 954 37.06 15.66 28.08
N ASP A 955 36.10 16.47 28.53
CA ASP A 955 35.96 16.89 29.93
C ASP A 955 35.20 15.87 30.81
N ILE A 956 34.81 14.72 30.25
CA ILE A 956 34.12 13.67 31.01
C ILE A 956 35.10 12.99 31.98
N ASN A 957 34.72 12.96 33.25
CA ASN A 957 35.52 12.34 34.31
C ASN A 957 35.80 10.86 34.02
N GLY A 958 37.07 10.46 34.11
CA GLY A 958 37.56 9.11 33.81
C GLY A 958 38.22 8.95 32.43
N ILE A 959 38.03 9.92 31.53
CA ILE A 959 38.76 9.96 30.25
C ILE A 959 40.20 10.46 30.47
N GLU A 960 41.17 9.69 30.00
CA GLU A 960 42.58 10.08 29.98
C GLU A 960 42.88 10.94 28.74
N TYR A 961 42.48 10.44 27.55
CA TYR A 961 42.48 11.19 26.30
C TYR A 961 41.57 10.54 25.25
N VAL A 962 41.17 11.33 24.25
CA VAL A 962 40.43 10.85 23.07
C VAL A 962 41.41 10.68 21.91
N LYS A 963 41.65 9.43 21.48
CA LYS A 963 42.63 9.09 20.44
C LYS A 963 42.16 9.57 19.07
N ASN A 964 41.01 9.07 18.62
CA ASN A 964 40.44 9.36 17.30
C ASN A 964 38.93 9.62 17.40
N ILE A 965 38.43 10.42 16.46
CA ILE A 965 37.01 10.65 16.23
C ILE A 965 36.76 10.54 14.73
N PHE A 966 35.80 9.71 14.35
CA PHE A 966 35.27 9.62 13.00
C PHE A 966 33.80 10.02 13.04
N ILE A 967 33.37 10.73 12.01
CA ILE A 967 32.00 11.20 11.86
C ILE A 967 31.52 10.65 10.53
N THR A 968 30.43 9.90 10.56
CA THR A 968 29.66 9.54 9.38
C THR A 968 28.32 10.28 9.46
N ALA A 969 27.84 10.73 8.31
CA ALA A 969 26.63 11.51 8.22
C ALA A 969 25.64 10.78 7.32
N PHE A 970 24.40 10.69 7.79
CA PHE A 970 23.31 10.06 7.08
C PHE A 970 22.24 11.11 6.82
N THR A 971 21.68 11.09 5.62
CA THR A 971 20.48 11.86 5.31
C THR A 971 19.35 10.88 5.03
N SER A 972 18.14 11.21 5.47
CA SER A 972 16.95 10.42 5.19
C SER A 972 16.44 10.77 3.80
N ASP A 973 16.26 9.77 2.94
CA ASP A 973 15.46 9.86 1.72
C ASP A 973 14.28 8.87 1.80
N ALA A 974 13.51 8.75 0.71
CA ALA A 974 12.34 7.85 0.65
C ALA A 974 12.67 6.37 0.92
N THR A 975 13.94 5.97 0.80
CA THR A 975 14.39 4.58 1.01
C THR A 975 15.10 4.38 2.36
N GLY A 976 15.01 5.38 3.25
CA GLY A 976 15.61 5.36 4.58
C GLY A 976 16.87 6.22 4.71
N TRP A 977 17.68 5.93 5.73
CA TRP A 977 18.91 6.68 6.00
C TRP A 977 20.06 6.20 5.13
N LYS A 978 20.55 7.07 4.24
CA LYS A 978 21.72 6.79 3.40
C LYS A 978 22.94 7.57 3.87
N GLU A 979 24.08 6.88 3.93
CA GLU A 979 25.36 7.54 4.15
C GLU A 979 25.61 8.55 3.03
N THR A 980 25.84 9.80 3.41
CA THR A 980 25.97 10.91 2.48
C THR A 980 27.27 11.64 2.75
N ASP A 981 27.99 11.97 1.67
CA ASP A 981 29.25 12.72 1.79
C ASP A 981 29.01 14.08 2.49
N MET A 982 29.81 14.36 3.52
CA MET A 982 29.75 15.62 4.27
C MET A 982 29.98 16.86 3.41
N GLU A 983 30.70 16.79 2.30
CA GLU A 983 30.87 17.92 1.39
C GLU A 983 29.58 18.25 0.63
N ILE A 984 28.80 17.23 0.25
CA ILE A 984 27.46 17.41 -0.35
C ILE A 984 26.53 18.04 0.68
N ILE A 985 26.53 17.54 1.92
CA ILE A 985 25.70 18.07 3.00
C ILE A 985 26.03 19.54 3.29
N LYS A 986 27.32 19.91 3.36
CA LYS A 986 27.76 21.29 3.61
C LYS A 986 27.35 22.27 2.51
N SER A 987 27.11 21.79 1.29
CA SER A 987 26.59 22.61 0.20
C SER A 987 25.13 23.02 0.43
N ASN A 988 24.37 22.19 1.16
CA ASN A 988 22.99 22.47 1.54
C ASN A 988 22.95 23.37 2.79
N ARG A 989 22.33 24.54 2.64
CA ARG A 989 22.25 25.55 3.71
C ARG A 989 21.11 25.32 4.70
N TYR A 990 20.25 24.33 4.45
CA TYR A 990 19.00 24.12 5.17
C TYR A 990 19.09 22.98 6.17
N VAL A 991 20.31 22.62 6.59
CA VAL A 991 20.55 21.41 7.39
C VAL A 991 20.60 21.64 8.90
N LEU A 992 20.22 20.63 9.68
CA LEU A 992 20.36 20.56 11.14
C LEU A 992 20.92 19.20 11.58
N PRO A 993 21.70 19.12 12.68
CA PRO A 993 22.24 17.86 13.15
C PRO A 993 21.20 17.06 13.93
N LEU A 994 21.26 15.74 13.84
CA LEU A 994 20.51 14.80 14.65
C LEU A 994 21.47 13.74 15.21
N SER A 995 21.29 13.34 16.48
CA SER A 995 22.16 12.33 17.10
C SER A 995 21.80 10.95 16.58
N GLY A 996 22.75 10.25 15.95
CA GLY A 996 22.57 8.86 15.52
C GLY A 996 23.14 7.85 16.50
N GLU A 997 23.21 6.59 16.09
CA GLU A 997 23.88 5.56 16.87
C GLU A 997 25.41 5.78 16.88
N HIS A 998 25.99 5.91 18.08
CA HIS A 998 27.42 6.19 18.24
C HIS A 998 28.21 4.93 18.63
N GLU A 999 29.42 4.79 18.08
CA GLU A 999 30.33 3.69 18.39
C GLU A 999 31.44 4.17 19.34
N ILE A 1000 31.33 3.82 20.61
CA ILE A 1000 32.29 4.24 21.64
C ILE A 1000 33.22 3.07 21.98
N LEU A 1001 34.48 3.17 21.55
CA LEU A 1001 35.53 2.17 21.77
C LEU A 1001 36.44 2.62 22.89
N ILE A 1002 36.51 1.84 23.97
CA ILE A 1002 37.29 2.18 25.16
C ILE A 1002 38.49 1.23 25.29
N SER A 1003 39.68 1.80 25.44
CA SER A 1003 40.91 1.08 25.84
C SER A 1003 41.32 1.49 27.26
N VAL A 1004 41.79 0.55 28.07
CA VAL A 1004 42.32 0.82 29.41
C VAL A 1004 43.82 1.04 29.35
N GLY A 1005 44.29 2.05 30.07
CA GLY A 1005 45.66 2.51 30.04
C GLY A 1005 46.64 1.78 30.93
#